data_AF-A0A1H3NPC7-F1
#
_entry.id   AF-A0A1H3NPC7-F1
#
_cell.length_a   1.000
_cell.length_b   1.000
_cell.length_c   1.000
_cell.angle_alpha   90.00
_cell.angle_beta   90.00
_cell.angle_gamma   90.00
#
_symmetry.space_group_name_H-M   'P 1'
#
loop_
_entity.id
_entity.type
_entity.pdbx_description
1 polymer ?
#
loop_
_entity_poly.entity_id
_entity_poly.type
_entity_poly.pdbx_seq_one_letter_code
_entity_poly.pdbx_strand_id
1 'polypeptide(L)'
;MPRLSRYVSWRFREGKRPLFALVVMSVLLSLAAVTVLPSAAAADDWYRDPCWNAQPTHTVLSWAENELEEEPSAPKVRFGNALKADVGQYTVNWTQTRTASITVEGSLDLGKIVELSLKAGYQTQVSVQMTLSLSFPVATERGEFVTLTPYTFYEFRKVITVWSRDDASRYCSLSATVARIPVSSGVCRVPANSTLAEACPDPFTRQPGRGPGTGGTTPPTPPGPQPVTDVRGLADGTVLATTDTRRIYKMVGGAPVWQSTCDDGICEPQSRPTTQAVVNAGPATPRNGASAIDQRGQVYLFVGGAPLWQDSCAAPVNCGAPVKVSNWSIDARDHMNQRPTDGNLVQAVAGTTDLPVAATLGGALVPFANEQEVIETGHGTGWRSKVQAITSKSYHALGFDPANGTLIQGVAGGVSTPVAALAGSAIIPFASEQEVVDSGHGTNWPSKVRAVPARFFHARARVPTDNTLIQGASGGVATPVAAMVGGARINFGSPQELIDAGYGTDWPSKVQIIPTRVFNEIRADVPADGTLIQGIIGSTPVAKIVGGAVVPFATPEEVVDVGYGAEWRLHVRAVPPRAYNALPTVPATKTLVRGRSGGSLTAVAQVVGGARIPFGSGADATAVAGPNWGQLVRDIPSRAYAAMPLTPADGTLLVNEGGVLYRALQGNVERAASCPESTACSTNLPLVLDRQLHGIREYGPAGLAWADVDGDGKADYCRRVGTVNHQDSKVSCTLSTGSGYGATVTSGVTDWGYLVGRQWADMNGDRKADFCRLGGNDLRTDAYALCTPSSGSGFSATVVSARIDAGHSAGRAWADVNGDGKADFCRVRGGTNHTDAFVSCTPSTGAAFGNDISSTNLDWGAAAGRAFTDFNGDGKADFCRVVGTVNHTAAYVSCTVSRGGDFGATYSSQPTDWGFGADRVWADVNGDKRSDFCRRVGSIAEPRVACTLSTGTGFGTTVVSALADWGQPGSRSWTDVDADGKADFCRVRGTVNHTDAKLSCLLSTGSGFGSEVTSGNVDWGFHTGRGWADVNGDGRTDYCRRVGGSVTDTRVSCSGSTGSGFAASIASGVLEWGHAD
;
A
#
# COMPACT_ATOMS: atom_id res chain seq x y z
N MET A 1 38.02 34.87 5.33
CA MET A 1 37.79 35.71 4.12
C MET A 1 36.97 34.89 3.13
N PRO A 2 36.10 35.49 2.30
CA PRO A 2 35.50 36.83 2.31
C PRO A 2 33.94 36.74 2.44
N ARG A 3 33.19 37.68 3.04
CA ARG A 3 32.95 39.11 2.73
C ARG A 3 32.39 39.36 1.31
N LEU A 4 31.21 39.98 1.23
CA LEU A 4 30.91 41.30 0.61
C LEU A 4 29.37 41.44 0.54
N SER A 5 28.71 42.35 1.30
CA SER A 5 28.63 43.83 1.16
C SER A 5 27.87 44.29 -0.09
N ARG A 6 27.08 45.38 -0.13
CA ARG A 6 26.58 46.41 0.81
C ARG A 6 25.90 47.49 -0.10
N TYR A 7 25.32 48.51 0.55
CA TYR A 7 25.16 49.93 0.12
C TYR A 7 23.81 50.31 -0.56
N VAL A 8 22.90 51.11 0.06
CA VAL A 8 22.88 52.61 0.33
C VAL A 8 22.31 53.36 -0.91
N SER A 9 21.42 54.37 -0.90
CA SER A 9 20.76 55.24 0.11
C SER A 9 19.98 56.41 -0.57
N TRP A 10 19.15 57.15 0.19
CA TRP A 10 18.77 58.61 0.07
C TRP A 10 17.80 59.01 -1.10
N ARG A 11 16.90 60.03 -1.08
CA ARG A 11 16.51 61.16 -0.17
C ARG A 11 15.20 61.87 -0.65
N PHE A 12 14.43 62.44 0.30
CA PHE A 12 13.57 63.67 0.33
C PHE A 12 12.49 64.00 -0.72
N ARG A 13 11.26 64.39 -0.26
CA ARG A 13 10.85 65.80 0.02
C ARG A 13 9.44 65.93 0.62
N GLU A 14 9.32 66.81 1.62
CA GLU A 14 8.07 67.34 2.20
C GLU A 14 7.47 68.49 1.35
N GLY A 15 6.15 68.74 1.48
CA GLY A 15 5.57 70.04 1.10
C GLY A 15 4.04 70.22 1.02
N LYS A 16 3.40 70.53 2.17
CA LYS A 16 2.27 71.48 2.43
C LYS A 16 0.77 71.14 2.14
N ARG A 17 -0.05 71.40 3.19
CA ARG A 17 -1.53 71.33 3.44
C ARG A 17 -2.27 72.64 3.03
N PRO A 18 -3.63 72.92 3.20
CA PRO A 18 -4.65 72.28 4.09
C PRO A 18 -6.19 72.25 3.74
N LEU A 19 -6.96 71.48 4.56
CA LEU A 19 -8.32 71.67 5.19
C LEU A 19 -9.59 71.88 4.32
N PHE A 20 -10.76 71.20 4.46
CA PHE A 20 -11.62 70.72 5.59
C PHE A 20 -12.48 69.51 5.13
N ALA A 21 -13.08 68.60 5.91
CA ALA A 21 -12.95 68.07 7.28
C ALA A 21 -13.66 66.69 7.27
N LEU A 22 -12.99 65.65 7.76
CA LEU A 22 -13.38 64.23 7.74
C LEU A 22 -13.56 63.77 9.19
N VAL A 23 -14.63 63.04 9.51
CA VAL A 23 -14.77 62.36 10.82
C VAL A 23 -13.89 61.11 10.79
N VAL A 24 -12.94 61.03 11.72
CA VAL A 24 -11.93 59.96 11.85
C VAL A 24 -12.34 59.03 12.99
N MET A 25 -12.49 57.72 12.71
CA MET A 25 -12.29 56.68 13.73
C MET A 25 -10.82 56.25 13.70
N SER A 26 -10.12 56.33 14.84
CA SER A 26 -8.76 55.81 15.00
C SER A 26 -8.80 54.59 15.93
N VAL A 27 -8.31 53.44 15.47
CA VAL A 27 -8.08 52.24 16.31
C VAL A 27 -6.57 52.10 16.51
N LEU A 28 -6.09 52.18 17.75
CA LEU A 28 -4.70 51.92 18.14
C LEU A 28 -4.65 50.57 18.86
N LEU A 29 -3.99 49.56 18.27
CA LEU A 29 -3.66 48.29 18.94
C LEU A 29 -2.25 48.39 19.55
N SER A 30 -2.14 48.25 20.87
CA SER A 30 -0.87 48.05 21.59
C SER A 30 -0.70 46.57 21.98
N LEU A 31 0.40 45.94 21.54
CA LEU A 31 0.77 44.56 21.93
C LEU A 31 1.40 44.54 23.34
N ALA A 32 0.89 43.69 24.23
CA ALA A 32 1.54 43.30 25.48
C ALA A 32 1.97 41.82 25.43
N ALA A 33 3.17 41.53 25.96
CA ALA A 33 3.82 40.23 25.94
C ALA A 33 3.15 39.20 26.88
N VAL A 34 3.09 37.93 26.46
CA VAL A 34 2.59 36.81 27.26
C VAL A 34 3.76 36.05 27.88
N THR A 35 3.85 36.03 29.21
CA THR A 35 4.74 35.16 29.99
C THR A 35 4.00 33.87 30.39
N VAL A 36 4.58 32.71 30.05
CA VAL A 36 4.13 31.39 30.53
C VAL A 36 5.17 30.86 31.52
N LEU A 37 4.76 30.56 32.76
CA LEU A 37 5.57 29.86 33.76
C LEU A 37 5.06 28.42 33.88
N PRO A 38 5.91 27.38 33.74
CA PRO A 38 5.52 26.02 34.08
C PRO A 38 5.84 25.74 35.56
N SER A 39 4.90 25.12 36.28
CA SER A 39 5.20 24.42 37.53
C SER A 39 5.08 22.92 37.32
N ALA A 40 6.14 22.20 37.62
CA ALA A 40 6.23 20.75 37.55
C ALA A 40 5.60 20.10 38.79
N ALA A 41 4.66 19.17 38.60
CA ALA A 41 4.42 17.99 39.43
C ALA A 41 3.27 17.15 38.83
N ALA A 42 3.34 15.83 39.01
CA ALA A 42 2.39 14.78 38.63
C ALA A 42 2.49 14.27 37.17
N ALA A 43 3.63 13.61 36.90
CA ALA A 43 3.61 12.30 36.23
C ALA A 43 3.00 11.26 37.20
N ASP A 44 2.47 10.16 36.64
CA ASP A 44 1.71 9.06 37.24
C ASP A 44 0.19 9.29 37.38
N ASP A 45 -0.55 9.10 36.27
CA ASP A 45 -1.66 8.12 36.15
C ASP A 45 -2.22 8.12 34.71
N TRP A 46 -1.50 7.50 33.76
CA TRP A 46 -1.77 7.59 32.31
C TRP A 46 -2.60 6.42 31.73
N TYR A 47 -3.53 5.83 32.49
CA TYR A 47 -4.27 4.66 32.00
C TYR A 47 -5.77 4.54 32.35
N ARG A 48 -6.47 5.60 32.82
CA ARG A 48 -7.90 5.48 33.19
C ARG A 48 -8.80 6.71 32.91
N ASP A 49 -8.69 7.37 31.76
CA ASP A 49 -9.66 8.40 31.34
C ASP A 49 -10.57 7.92 30.17
N PRO A 50 -11.91 7.80 30.34
CA PRO A 50 -12.80 7.15 29.38
C PRO A 50 -13.13 7.91 28.07
N CYS A 51 -12.71 9.16 27.88
CA CYS A 51 -13.18 10.01 26.75
C CYS A 51 -12.11 10.37 25.67
N TRP A 52 -10.96 9.69 25.61
CA TRP A 52 -9.80 10.05 24.75
C TRP A 52 -10.02 10.00 23.22
N ASN A 53 -11.05 9.30 22.70
CA ASN A 53 -11.23 9.05 21.26
C ASN A 53 -12.61 9.49 20.68
N ALA A 54 -13.31 10.43 21.31
CA ALA A 54 -14.60 10.90 20.77
C ALA A 54 -14.40 11.88 19.60
N GLN A 55 -15.22 11.79 18.55
CA GLN A 55 -15.30 12.75 17.45
C GLN A 55 -16.42 13.76 17.73
N PRO A 56 -16.28 15.04 17.34
CA PRO A 56 -17.30 16.04 17.59
C PRO A 56 -18.45 15.83 16.61
N THR A 57 -19.63 15.44 17.11
CA THR A 57 -20.83 15.28 16.29
C THR A 57 -21.97 16.12 16.88
N HIS A 58 -22.40 17.11 16.10
CA HIS A 58 -23.49 18.07 16.34
C HIS A 58 -23.19 19.31 17.22
N THR A 59 -23.33 20.49 16.58
CA THR A 59 -23.51 21.80 17.22
C THR A 59 -24.99 22.13 17.22
N VAL A 60 -25.64 22.34 18.37
CA VAL A 60 -27.06 22.73 18.42
C VAL A 60 -27.35 23.74 19.55
N LEU A 61 -28.11 24.77 19.17
CA LEU A 61 -28.81 25.85 19.92
C LEU A 61 -28.04 27.11 20.33
N SER A 62 -28.32 28.21 19.61
CA SER A 62 -28.15 29.59 20.06
C SER A 62 -29.48 30.17 20.52
N TRP A 63 -29.52 30.81 21.68
CA TRP A 63 -30.62 31.68 22.12
C TRP A 63 -30.01 33.06 22.44
N ALA A 64 -30.69 34.14 22.08
CA ALA A 64 -30.27 35.51 22.39
C ALA A 64 -31.14 36.07 23.53
N GLU A 65 -30.51 36.55 24.58
CA GLU A 65 -31.14 37.44 25.58
C GLU A 65 -30.61 38.86 25.34
N ASN A 66 -31.50 39.84 25.24
CA ASN A 66 -31.15 41.24 25.00
C ASN A 66 -31.24 42.01 26.32
N GLU A 67 -30.19 42.72 26.70
CA GLU A 67 -30.16 43.56 27.92
C GLU A 67 -29.66 44.97 27.58
N LEU A 68 -30.32 46.00 28.13
CA LEU A 68 -30.09 47.42 27.84
C LEU A 68 -29.53 48.08 29.11
N GLU A 69 -28.26 48.51 29.09
CA GLU A 69 -27.58 49.13 30.25
C GLU A 69 -27.12 50.56 29.93
N GLU A 70 -27.22 51.45 30.94
CA GLU A 70 -26.75 52.85 30.90
C GLU A 70 -25.24 52.90 31.16
N GLU A 71 -24.45 53.63 30.35
CA GLU A 71 -22.98 53.67 30.49
C GLU A 71 -22.54 54.64 31.62
N PRO A 72 -21.96 54.17 32.74
CA PRO A 72 -21.76 54.97 33.94
C PRO A 72 -20.62 56.01 33.86
N SER A 73 -19.85 56.04 32.77
CA SER A 73 -18.65 56.90 32.63
C SER A 73 -18.80 58.09 31.67
N ALA A 74 -19.99 58.31 31.08
CA ALA A 74 -20.23 59.41 30.13
C ALA A 74 -20.89 60.65 30.78
N PRO A 75 -20.48 61.89 30.43
CA PRO A 75 -21.03 63.11 31.03
C PRO A 75 -22.46 63.41 30.56
N LYS A 76 -23.39 63.70 31.50
CA LYS A 76 -24.75 64.18 31.20
C LYS A 76 -24.76 65.70 31.03
N VAL A 77 -25.43 66.22 30.00
CA VAL A 77 -25.52 67.67 29.74
C VAL A 77 -26.99 68.08 29.53
N ARG A 78 -27.40 69.15 30.22
CA ARG A 78 -28.73 69.77 30.08
C ARG A 78 -28.71 70.89 29.04
N PHE A 79 -29.68 70.88 28.13
CA PHE A 79 -29.89 71.91 27.11
C PHE A 79 -31.26 72.59 27.29
N GLY A 80 -31.33 73.93 27.16
CA GLY A 80 -32.57 74.72 27.23
C GLY A 80 -32.49 75.99 28.10
N ASN A 81 -33.31 77.00 27.78
CA ASN A 81 -33.51 78.23 28.55
C ASN A 81 -35.02 78.58 28.61
N ALA A 82 -35.51 79.04 29.76
CA ALA A 82 -36.92 79.39 29.97
C ALA A 82 -37.43 80.54 29.08
N LEU A 83 -36.54 81.36 28.49
CA LEU A 83 -36.93 82.61 27.83
C LEU A 83 -36.81 82.62 26.30
N LYS A 84 -36.07 81.71 25.62
CA LYS A 84 -35.97 81.62 24.13
C LYS A 84 -35.61 80.20 23.66
N ALA A 85 -35.91 79.87 22.39
CA ALA A 85 -35.47 78.63 21.72
C ALA A 85 -33.95 78.68 21.42
N ASP A 86 -33.27 77.53 21.48
CA ASP A 86 -31.80 77.43 21.38
C ASP A 86 -31.39 76.26 20.47
N VAL A 87 -30.30 76.41 19.72
CA VAL A 87 -29.79 75.41 18.76
C VAL A 87 -28.27 75.28 18.90
N GLY A 88 -27.79 74.06 19.18
CA GLY A 88 -26.36 73.78 19.37
C GLY A 88 -25.94 72.39 18.90
N GLN A 89 -24.62 72.21 18.73
CA GLN A 89 -23.99 70.92 18.42
C GLN A 89 -23.39 70.31 19.69
N TYR A 90 -23.74 69.06 19.99
CA TYR A 90 -23.20 68.34 21.14
C TYR A 90 -22.31 67.19 20.67
N THR A 91 -21.10 67.09 21.24
CA THR A 91 -20.11 66.04 20.94
C THR A 91 -19.74 65.34 22.24
N VAL A 92 -19.89 64.01 22.28
CA VAL A 92 -19.44 63.20 23.42
C VAL A 92 -18.35 62.25 22.96
N ASN A 93 -17.23 62.27 23.68
CA ASN A 93 -16.11 61.37 23.48
C ASN A 93 -15.95 60.50 24.72
N TRP A 94 -15.94 59.18 24.54
CA TRP A 94 -15.57 58.27 25.62
C TRP A 94 -14.74 57.10 25.09
N THR A 95 -13.92 56.51 25.96
CA THR A 95 -13.06 55.37 25.62
C THR A 95 -13.50 54.16 26.43
N GLN A 96 -13.70 53.05 25.76
CA GLN A 96 -14.13 51.80 26.38
C GLN A 96 -13.08 50.72 26.17
N THR A 97 -12.69 50.03 27.24
CA THR A 97 -11.77 48.88 27.21
C THR A 97 -12.57 47.61 27.45
N ARG A 98 -12.50 46.64 26.54
CA ARG A 98 -13.26 45.38 26.64
C ARG A 98 -12.33 44.18 26.60
N THR A 99 -12.37 43.33 27.62
CA THR A 99 -11.63 42.06 27.68
C THR A 99 -12.60 40.90 27.43
N ALA A 100 -12.38 40.10 26.38
CA ALA A 100 -13.09 38.84 26.19
C ALA A 100 -12.29 37.69 26.87
N SER A 101 -12.86 37.04 27.88
CA SER A 101 -12.27 35.88 28.57
C SER A 101 -13.02 34.59 28.25
N ILE A 102 -12.31 33.57 27.79
CA ILE A 102 -12.86 32.23 27.57
C ILE A 102 -12.62 31.41 28.84
N THR A 103 -13.69 31.00 29.52
CA THR A 103 -13.61 30.10 30.68
C THR A 103 -13.86 28.66 30.22
N VAL A 104 -12.95 27.74 30.54
CA VAL A 104 -13.12 26.30 30.31
C VAL A 104 -13.12 25.61 31.67
N GLU A 105 -14.20 24.92 32.03
CA GLU A 105 -14.23 24.07 33.22
C GLU A 105 -14.01 22.61 32.79
N GLY A 106 -13.08 21.89 33.43
CA GLY A 106 -12.80 20.47 33.17
C GLY A 106 -11.33 20.08 33.36
N SER A 107 -11.09 18.88 33.91
CA SER A 107 -9.75 18.34 34.18
C SER A 107 -9.10 17.78 32.91
N LEU A 108 -8.43 18.63 32.13
CA LEU A 108 -7.58 18.21 31.01
C LEU A 108 -6.45 19.23 30.78
N ASP A 109 -5.28 18.70 30.44
CA ASP A 109 -3.98 19.39 30.36
C ASP A 109 -4.01 20.66 29.48
N LEU A 110 -3.70 21.81 30.09
CA LEU A 110 -3.68 23.15 29.47
C LEU A 110 -2.75 23.22 28.24
N GLY A 111 -1.73 22.36 28.14
CA GLY A 111 -0.78 22.36 27.02
C GLY A 111 -1.41 21.98 25.67
N LYS A 112 -2.36 21.03 25.64
CA LYS A 112 -3.00 20.58 24.39
C LYS A 112 -4.05 21.55 23.85
N ILE A 113 -4.72 22.29 24.74
CA ILE A 113 -5.76 23.28 24.38
C ILE A 113 -5.11 24.49 23.65
N VAL A 114 -3.94 24.92 24.10
CA VAL A 114 -3.19 26.04 23.51
C VAL A 114 -2.67 25.69 22.11
N GLU A 115 -2.18 24.47 21.89
CA GLU A 115 -1.65 24.05 20.58
C GLU A 115 -2.74 23.93 19.51
N LEU A 116 -3.92 23.43 19.87
CA LEU A 116 -5.09 23.34 18.97
C LEU A 116 -5.67 24.72 18.65
N SER A 117 -5.66 25.65 19.61
CA SER A 117 -6.13 27.03 19.41
C SER A 117 -5.20 27.84 18.48
N LEU A 118 -3.89 27.62 18.56
CA LEU A 118 -2.89 28.23 17.67
C LEU A 118 -2.93 27.68 16.24
N LYS A 119 -3.19 26.36 16.06
CA LYS A 119 -3.38 25.75 14.73
C LYS A 119 -4.67 26.19 14.02
N ALA A 120 -5.70 26.57 14.78
CA ALA A 120 -6.97 27.07 14.26
C ALA A 120 -7.05 28.62 14.20
N GLY A 121 -6.03 29.34 14.66
CA GLY A 121 -5.94 30.81 14.55
C GLY A 121 -6.77 31.61 15.58
N TYR A 122 -7.21 31.00 16.68
CA TYR A 122 -8.04 31.66 17.69
C TYR A 122 -7.21 32.12 18.90
N GLN A 123 -7.31 33.41 19.27
CA GLN A 123 -6.64 33.98 20.45
C GLN A 123 -7.53 33.85 21.70
N THR A 124 -6.95 33.48 22.84
CA THR A 124 -7.67 33.13 24.07
C THR A 124 -7.94 34.31 25.02
N GLN A 125 -7.52 35.52 24.65
CA GLN A 125 -7.96 36.78 25.26
C GLN A 125 -7.77 37.91 24.26
N VAL A 126 -8.83 38.67 23.97
CA VAL A 126 -8.73 39.87 23.14
C VAL A 126 -9.25 41.04 23.95
N SER A 127 -8.35 42.00 24.21
CA SER A 127 -8.69 43.28 24.82
C SER A 127 -8.71 44.36 23.75
N VAL A 128 -9.90 44.88 23.42
CA VAL A 128 -10.03 45.97 22.43
C VAL A 128 -10.37 47.27 23.16
N GLN A 129 -9.55 48.30 22.95
CA GLN A 129 -9.91 49.68 23.31
C GLN A 129 -10.48 50.39 22.10
N MET A 130 -11.68 50.96 22.25
CA MET A 130 -12.30 51.80 21.23
C MET A 130 -12.70 53.13 21.84
N THR A 131 -12.37 54.23 21.16
CA THR A 131 -12.85 55.57 21.49
C THR A 131 -13.94 55.95 20.49
N LEU A 132 -15.15 56.22 20.98
CA LEU A 132 -16.26 56.69 20.14
C LEU A 132 -16.49 58.19 20.36
N SER A 133 -16.71 58.89 19.24
CA SER A 133 -17.08 60.29 19.17
C SER A 133 -18.36 60.44 18.35
N LEU A 134 -19.45 60.89 18.98
CA LEU A 134 -20.75 61.11 18.34
C LEU A 134 -21.11 62.59 18.41
N SER A 135 -21.41 63.22 17.26
CA SER A 135 -21.86 64.61 17.16
C SER A 135 -23.23 64.69 16.47
N PHE A 136 -24.19 65.38 17.07
CA PHE A 136 -25.52 65.57 16.49
C PHE A 136 -26.12 66.93 16.91
N PRO A 137 -26.97 67.54 16.04
CA PRO A 137 -27.60 68.82 16.33
C PRO A 137 -28.80 68.65 17.27
N VAL A 138 -28.97 69.59 18.20
CA VAL A 138 -30.12 69.61 19.12
C VAL A 138 -30.77 70.98 19.06
N ALA A 139 -32.11 71.00 18.92
CA ALA A 139 -32.94 72.19 18.97
C ALA A 139 -34.00 72.03 20.06
N THR A 140 -34.18 73.07 20.88
CA THR A 140 -35.20 73.11 21.94
C THR A 140 -36.14 74.30 21.77
N GLU A 141 -37.42 74.13 22.07
CA GLU A 141 -38.40 75.21 22.05
C GLU A 141 -38.42 76.01 23.37
N ARG A 142 -39.08 77.18 23.36
CA ARG A 142 -39.11 78.11 24.51
C ARG A 142 -39.81 77.45 25.71
N GLY A 143 -39.08 77.24 26.81
CA GLY A 143 -39.60 76.63 28.05
C GLY A 143 -39.27 75.15 28.22
N GLU A 144 -38.53 74.53 27.28
CA GLU A 144 -38.19 73.10 27.32
C GLU A 144 -36.76 72.88 27.86
N PHE A 145 -36.58 71.91 28.77
CA PHE A 145 -35.27 71.42 29.23
C PHE A 145 -35.09 69.95 28.87
N VAL A 146 -33.94 69.61 28.30
CA VAL A 146 -33.66 68.28 27.76
C VAL A 146 -32.35 67.72 28.31
N THR A 147 -32.34 66.45 28.72
CA THR A 147 -31.11 65.73 29.12
C THR A 147 -30.78 64.65 28.09
N LEU A 148 -29.53 64.61 27.62
CA LEU A 148 -29.05 63.61 26.67
C LEU A 148 -28.27 62.52 27.41
N THR A 149 -28.51 61.24 27.08
CA THR A 149 -27.84 60.10 27.74
C THR A 149 -27.44 59.02 26.72
N PRO A 150 -26.15 58.63 26.65
CA PRO A 150 -25.67 57.57 25.76
C PRO A 150 -25.96 56.16 26.31
N TYR A 151 -26.23 55.19 25.43
CA TYR A 151 -26.52 53.78 25.76
C TYR A 151 -25.92 52.79 24.72
N THR A 152 -25.77 51.51 25.08
CA THR A 152 -25.27 50.43 24.19
C THR A 152 -26.06 49.13 24.39
N PHE A 153 -26.42 48.44 23.29
CA PHE A 153 -27.08 47.13 23.28
C PHE A 153 -26.07 45.98 23.18
N TYR A 154 -26.30 44.89 23.92
CA TYR A 154 -25.47 43.69 23.89
C TYR A 154 -26.27 42.44 23.51
N GLU A 155 -25.66 41.54 22.73
CA GLU A 155 -26.13 40.18 22.43
C GLU A 155 -25.22 39.16 23.13
N PHE A 156 -25.82 38.14 23.77
CA PHE A 156 -25.08 37.02 24.34
C PHE A 156 -25.17 35.79 23.44
N ARG A 157 -24.04 35.12 23.17
CA ARG A 157 -24.03 33.83 22.46
C ARG A 157 -23.40 32.74 23.31
N LYS A 158 -24.14 31.64 23.48
CA LYS A 158 -23.67 30.40 24.12
C LYS A 158 -23.43 29.33 23.06
N VAL A 159 -22.29 28.65 23.12
CA VAL A 159 -21.99 27.48 22.27
C VAL A 159 -21.85 26.24 23.14
N ILE A 160 -22.54 25.17 22.76
CA ILE A 160 -22.46 23.84 23.39
C ILE A 160 -21.97 22.84 22.35
N THR A 161 -20.90 22.11 22.67
CA THR A 161 -20.36 20.99 21.88
C THR A 161 -20.53 19.71 22.68
N VAL A 162 -21.14 18.68 22.08
CA VAL A 162 -21.35 17.36 22.69
C VAL A 162 -20.49 16.33 21.95
N TRP A 163 -19.93 15.38 22.70
CA TRP A 163 -19.11 14.30 22.17
C TRP A 163 -19.83 12.97 22.39
N SER A 164 -19.91 12.12 21.36
CA SER A 164 -20.49 10.77 21.44
C SER A 164 -19.55 9.71 20.86
N ARG A 165 -19.79 8.45 21.24
CA ARG A 165 -19.10 7.26 20.73
C ARG A 165 -20.14 6.30 20.14
N ASP A 166 -19.73 5.45 19.19
CA ASP A 166 -20.63 4.60 18.39
C ASP A 166 -21.34 3.45 19.14
N ASP A 167 -21.16 3.33 20.45
CA ASP A 167 -21.98 2.49 21.32
C ASP A 167 -22.99 3.35 22.10
N ALA A 168 -24.28 3.20 21.80
CA ALA A 168 -25.38 4.08 22.21
C ALA A 168 -25.69 4.16 23.73
N SER A 169 -24.72 4.13 24.65
CA SER A 169 -24.99 4.07 26.09
C SER A 169 -24.16 4.97 27.03
N ARG A 170 -23.22 5.81 26.55
CA ARG A 170 -22.54 6.79 27.43
C ARG A 170 -22.28 8.15 26.75
N TYR A 171 -22.71 9.23 27.39
CA TYR A 171 -22.47 10.62 26.96
C TYR A 171 -21.38 11.25 27.84
N CYS A 172 -20.30 11.80 27.24
CA CYS A 172 -19.38 12.71 27.92
C CYS A 172 -19.89 14.14 27.68
N SER A 173 -20.59 14.75 28.65
CA SER A 173 -21.09 16.14 28.51
C SER A 173 -20.08 17.14 29.07
N LEU A 174 -19.75 18.17 28.29
CA LEU A 174 -19.06 19.36 28.79
C LEU A 174 -19.28 20.54 27.84
N SER A 175 -19.87 21.63 28.34
CA SER A 175 -19.91 22.92 27.64
C SER A 175 -20.36 24.09 28.50
N ALA A 176 -19.63 25.21 28.38
CA ALA A 176 -20.20 26.53 28.10
C ALA A 176 -19.08 27.53 27.70
N THR A 177 -19.20 28.15 26.52
CA THR A 177 -18.52 29.41 26.20
C THR A 177 -19.59 30.49 26.05
N VAL A 178 -19.48 31.60 26.79
CA VAL A 178 -20.38 32.76 26.71
C VAL A 178 -19.58 33.94 26.14
N ALA A 179 -20.01 34.47 24.99
CA ALA A 179 -19.48 35.73 24.45
C ALA A 179 -20.54 36.82 24.55
N ARG A 180 -20.20 37.96 25.19
CA ARG A 180 -21.03 39.17 25.30
C ARG A 180 -20.59 40.18 24.23
N ILE A 181 -21.44 40.50 23.26
CA ILE A 181 -21.07 41.27 22.07
C ILE A 181 -21.94 42.53 21.97
N PRO A 182 -21.39 43.76 21.98
CA PRO A 182 -22.16 44.97 21.71
C PRO A 182 -22.59 44.99 20.24
N VAL A 183 -23.87 45.23 19.98
CA VAL A 183 -24.45 45.21 18.62
C VAL A 183 -24.83 46.60 18.10
N SER A 184 -25.10 47.58 18.99
CA SER A 184 -25.33 48.97 18.62
C SER A 184 -25.18 49.95 19.79
N SER A 185 -24.82 51.22 19.51
CA SER A 185 -24.73 52.30 20.51
C SER A 185 -25.43 53.56 19.99
N GLY A 186 -26.05 54.35 20.87
CA GLY A 186 -26.78 55.56 20.50
C GLY A 186 -26.91 56.58 21.63
N VAL A 187 -27.57 57.71 21.35
CA VAL A 187 -27.91 58.72 22.37
C VAL A 187 -29.41 58.97 22.38
N CYS A 188 -30.03 58.89 23.55
CA CYS A 188 -31.45 59.19 23.73
C CYS A 188 -31.68 60.58 24.30
N ARG A 189 -32.82 61.17 23.90
CA ARG A 189 -33.37 62.40 24.47
C ARG A 189 -34.32 62.01 25.61
N VAL A 190 -33.98 62.34 26.85
CA VAL A 190 -34.82 62.00 28.02
C VAL A 190 -35.47 63.29 28.55
N PRO A 191 -36.81 63.44 28.41
CA PRO A 191 -37.56 64.50 29.07
C PRO A 191 -37.46 64.40 30.60
N ALA A 192 -37.53 65.53 31.30
CA ALA A 192 -37.21 65.65 32.73
C ALA A 192 -37.99 64.72 33.70
N ASN A 193 -39.09 64.08 33.25
CA ASN A 193 -39.95 63.21 34.06
C ASN A 193 -40.15 61.79 33.45
N SER A 194 -39.17 61.23 32.72
CA SER A 194 -39.25 59.87 32.13
C SER A 194 -38.05 58.99 32.51
N THR A 195 -38.23 57.66 32.54
CA THR A 195 -37.13 56.69 32.78
C THR A 195 -36.46 56.28 31.47
N LEU A 196 -35.19 55.80 31.53
CA LEU A 196 -34.38 55.49 30.34
C LEU A 196 -35.04 54.43 29.42
N ALA A 197 -35.70 53.43 30.02
CA ALA A 197 -36.39 52.35 29.30
C ALA A 197 -37.68 52.82 28.59
N GLU A 198 -38.32 53.89 29.08
CA GLU A 198 -39.55 54.45 28.48
C GLU A 198 -39.26 55.45 27.35
N ALA A 199 -38.08 56.09 27.35
CA ALA A 199 -37.70 57.12 26.38
C ALA A 199 -36.91 56.59 25.16
N CYS A 200 -36.43 55.35 25.20
CA CYS A 200 -35.63 54.74 24.14
C CYS A 200 -36.35 53.53 23.51
N PRO A 201 -36.83 53.60 22.26
CA PRO A 201 -37.48 52.46 21.60
C PRO A 201 -36.47 51.40 21.14
N ASP A 202 -36.78 50.12 21.43
CA ASP A 202 -36.11 48.95 20.85
C ASP A 202 -36.27 48.94 19.31
N PRO A 203 -35.18 48.85 18.52
CA PRO A 203 -35.28 48.83 17.06
C PRO A 203 -35.95 47.57 16.48
N PHE A 204 -36.26 46.55 17.28
CA PHE A 204 -36.79 45.26 16.80
C PHE A 204 -38.27 44.98 17.05
N THR A 205 -39.05 45.92 17.62
CA THR A 205 -40.50 45.73 17.81
C THR A 205 -41.34 46.92 17.36
N ARG A 206 -41.92 46.84 16.15
CA ARG A 206 -43.13 47.59 15.78
C ARG A 206 -44.16 46.67 15.10
N GLN A 207 -45.21 46.35 15.83
CA GLN A 207 -46.56 46.24 15.30
C GLN A 207 -47.44 47.28 16.01
N PRO A 208 -48.46 47.84 15.34
CA PRO A 208 -49.66 48.32 16.01
C PRO A 208 -50.87 47.46 15.64
N GLY A 209 -51.63 47.06 16.66
CA GLY A 209 -52.85 46.28 16.58
C GLY A 209 -54.14 47.08 16.33
N ARG A 210 -55.23 46.31 16.28
CA ARG A 210 -56.64 46.60 15.93
C ARG A 210 -57.39 47.65 16.77
N GLY A 211 -58.43 48.23 16.13
CA GLY A 211 -59.80 48.43 16.66
C GLY A 211 -60.52 49.65 16.07
N PRO A 212 -61.87 49.80 16.09
CA PRO A 212 -62.98 48.86 16.29
C PRO A 212 -64.02 48.86 15.12
N GLY A 213 -64.96 47.91 15.11
CA GLY A 213 -66.04 47.88 14.11
C GLY A 213 -67.18 48.86 14.39
N THR A 214 -67.70 49.51 13.35
CA THR A 214 -69.08 50.03 13.24
C THR A 214 -69.52 49.95 11.77
N GLY A 215 -70.80 49.62 11.53
CA GLY A 215 -71.27 49.05 10.25
C GLY A 215 -71.73 50.03 9.16
N GLY A 216 -72.10 49.46 8.02
CA GLY A 216 -73.07 50.04 7.09
C GLY A 216 -72.64 50.22 5.62
N THR A 217 -73.21 49.37 4.76
CA THR A 217 -73.58 49.58 3.33
C THR A 217 -72.56 49.33 2.21
N THR A 218 -73.01 48.52 1.23
CA THR A 218 -72.35 48.05 -0.01
C THR A 218 -72.45 49.05 -1.17
N PRO A 219 -71.42 49.10 -2.05
CA PRO A 219 -71.62 49.19 -3.51
C PRO A 219 -70.74 48.19 -4.32
N PRO A 220 -71.01 47.96 -5.63
CA PRO A 220 -70.77 46.68 -6.30
C PRO A 220 -69.36 46.45 -6.88
N THR A 221 -69.08 45.16 -7.13
CA THR A 221 -67.86 44.51 -7.64
C THR A 221 -67.55 44.84 -9.12
N PRO A 222 -66.28 45.13 -9.50
CA PRO A 222 -65.84 45.14 -10.90
C PRO A 222 -65.62 43.71 -11.45
N PRO A 223 -65.66 43.50 -12.79
CA PRO A 223 -65.73 42.19 -13.42
C PRO A 223 -64.46 41.34 -13.22
N GLY A 224 -64.63 40.03 -13.08
CA GLY A 224 -63.55 39.07 -12.79
C GLY A 224 -62.48 38.98 -13.89
N PRO A 225 -61.24 38.58 -13.53
CA PRO A 225 -60.09 38.57 -14.43
C PRO A 225 -60.22 37.52 -15.54
N GLN A 226 -59.87 37.93 -16.77
CA GLN A 226 -59.85 37.08 -17.97
C GLN A 226 -58.91 35.87 -17.81
N PRO A 227 -59.25 34.68 -18.36
CA PRO A 227 -58.40 33.50 -18.31
C PRO A 227 -57.06 33.70 -19.02
N VAL A 228 -55.99 33.18 -18.43
CA VAL A 228 -54.65 33.17 -19.02
C VAL A 228 -54.57 32.05 -20.05
N THR A 229 -54.23 32.39 -21.30
CA THR A 229 -54.12 31.46 -22.43
C THR A 229 -52.67 31.17 -22.86
N ASP A 230 -51.69 31.95 -22.40
CA ASP A 230 -50.24 31.67 -22.52
C ASP A 230 -49.55 32.18 -21.24
N VAL A 231 -48.61 31.39 -20.71
CA VAL A 231 -47.81 31.75 -19.53
C VAL A 231 -46.52 32.50 -19.86
N ARG A 232 -46.12 32.53 -21.14
CA ARG A 232 -44.90 33.24 -21.57
C ARG A 232 -45.05 34.74 -21.39
N GLY A 233 -44.02 35.38 -20.84
CA GLY A 233 -44.00 36.83 -20.60
C GLY A 233 -44.76 37.28 -19.36
N LEU A 234 -45.36 36.36 -18.60
CA LEU A 234 -45.89 36.69 -17.27
C LEU A 234 -44.77 37.11 -16.33
N ALA A 235 -45.05 38.10 -15.49
CA ALA A 235 -44.12 38.59 -14.48
C ALA A 235 -43.90 37.53 -13.38
N ASP A 236 -42.68 37.48 -12.86
CA ASP A 236 -42.33 36.64 -11.72
C ASP A 236 -43.21 36.98 -10.51
N GLY A 237 -43.65 35.94 -9.78
CA GLY A 237 -44.62 36.04 -8.70
C GLY A 237 -46.10 36.00 -9.14
N THR A 238 -46.41 36.04 -10.44
CA THR A 238 -47.79 35.84 -10.93
C THR A 238 -48.31 34.46 -10.50
N VAL A 239 -49.47 34.42 -9.86
CA VAL A 239 -50.12 33.18 -9.42
C VAL A 239 -51.19 32.76 -10.43
N LEU A 240 -51.18 31.50 -10.81
CA LEU A 240 -52.10 30.89 -11.76
C LEU A 240 -52.87 29.76 -11.08
N ALA A 241 -54.18 29.70 -11.28
CA ALA A 241 -55.01 28.61 -10.81
C ALA A 241 -55.59 27.86 -12.01
N THR A 242 -55.25 26.58 -12.12
CA THR A 242 -55.79 25.71 -13.16
C THR A 242 -57.25 25.36 -12.82
N THR A 243 -58.15 25.61 -13.76
CA THR A 243 -59.59 25.37 -13.58
C THR A 243 -59.97 23.89 -13.70
N ASP A 244 -59.13 23.11 -14.38
CA ASP A 244 -59.27 21.69 -14.66
C ASP A 244 -58.64 20.81 -13.56
N THR A 245 -57.39 21.06 -13.16
CA THR A 245 -56.69 20.24 -12.15
C THR A 245 -56.73 20.83 -10.74
N ARG A 246 -57.26 22.05 -10.58
CA ARG A 246 -57.31 22.81 -9.31
C ARG A 246 -55.94 23.00 -8.65
N ARG A 247 -54.86 22.91 -9.42
CA ARG A 247 -53.49 23.19 -9.00
C ARG A 247 -53.18 24.67 -9.11
N ILE A 248 -52.36 25.15 -8.17
CA ILE A 248 -51.87 26.52 -8.14
C ILE A 248 -50.41 26.55 -8.56
N TYR A 249 -50.07 27.40 -9.53
CA TYR A 249 -48.73 27.60 -10.05
C TYR A 249 -48.28 29.03 -9.79
N LYS A 250 -46.99 29.23 -9.60
CA LYS A 250 -46.38 30.56 -9.46
C LYS A 250 -45.26 30.72 -10.47
N MET A 251 -45.24 31.86 -11.15
CA MET A 251 -44.22 32.14 -12.16
C MET A 251 -42.88 32.46 -11.50
N VAL A 252 -41.83 31.72 -11.87
CA VAL A 252 -40.45 31.92 -11.40
C VAL A 252 -39.52 31.91 -12.61
N GLY A 253 -38.85 33.03 -12.90
CA GLY A 253 -37.99 33.15 -14.08
C GLY A 253 -38.72 32.85 -15.40
N GLY A 254 -40.05 33.01 -15.46
CA GLY A 254 -40.89 32.61 -16.59
C GLY A 254 -41.37 31.16 -16.64
N ALA A 255 -41.01 30.29 -15.68
CA ALA A 255 -41.55 28.93 -15.57
C ALA A 255 -42.69 28.84 -14.54
N PRO A 256 -43.77 28.10 -14.82
CA PRO A 256 -44.85 27.90 -13.86
C PRO A 256 -44.49 26.79 -12.86
N VAL A 257 -44.11 27.17 -11.64
CA VAL A 257 -43.73 26.22 -10.58
C VAL A 257 -44.96 25.87 -9.74
N TRP A 258 -45.29 24.58 -9.61
CA TRP A 258 -46.44 24.11 -8.83
C TRP A 258 -46.23 24.37 -7.34
N GLN A 259 -47.25 24.87 -6.66
CA GLN A 259 -47.26 25.13 -5.23
C GLN A 259 -48.05 24.05 -4.51
N SER A 260 -47.39 23.30 -3.63
CA SER A 260 -48.01 22.25 -2.82
C SER A 260 -48.83 22.80 -1.64
N THR A 261 -48.58 24.05 -1.25
CA THR A 261 -49.29 24.77 -0.17
C THR A 261 -49.44 26.25 -0.54
N CYS A 262 -50.43 26.90 0.06
CA CYS A 262 -50.65 28.35 0.00
C CYS A 262 -50.29 29.10 1.27
N ASP A 263 -49.68 28.42 2.25
CA ASP A 263 -49.28 29.03 3.51
C ASP A 263 -48.24 30.16 3.30
N ASP A 264 -48.06 30.98 4.34
CA ASP A 264 -47.12 32.09 4.37
C ASP A 264 -47.25 33.10 3.20
N GLY A 265 -48.44 33.20 2.59
CA GLY A 265 -48.70 34.10 1.46
C GLY A 265 -48.07 33.65 0.14
N ILE A 266 -47.74 32.36 -0.03
CA ILE A 266 -47.20 31.81 -1.29
C ILE A 266 -48.16 32.05 -2.46
N CYS A 267 -49.47 31.95 -2.22
CA CYS A 267 -50.49 32.10 -3.27
C CYS A 267 -50.99 33.55 -3.45
N GLU A 268 -50.32 34.53 -2.84
CA GLU A 268 -50.60 35.96 -3.06
C GLU A 268 -49.75 36.53 -4.21
N PRO A 269 -50.26 37.52 -4.99
CA PRO A 269 -51.63 38.05 -4.97
C PRO A 269 -52.63 37.12 -5.69
N GLN A 270 -53.92 37.46 -5.67
CA GLN A 270 -55.04 36.69 -6.24
C GLN A 270 -54.70 35.96 -7.56
N SER A 271 -54.89 34.64 -7.57
CA SER A 271 -54.60 33.78 -8.72
C SER A 271 -55.46 34.11 -9.95
N ARG A 272 -54.85 34.05 -11.14
CA ARG A 272 -55.55 34.18 -12.43
C ARG A 272 -55.97 32.79 -12.95
N PRO A 273 -57.20 32.62 -13.46
CA PRO A 273 -57.66 31.32 -13.94
C PRO A 273 -56.93 30.91 -15.24
N THR A 274 -56.58 29.62 -15.37
CA THR A 274 -55.97 29.02 -16.58
C THR A 274 -56.31 27.52 -16.69
N THR A 275 -55.64 26.76 -17.55
CA THR A 275 -55.75 25.29 -17.67
C THR A 275 -54.38 24.61 -17.57
N GLN A 276 -54.34 23.33 -17.22
CA GLN A 276 -53.08 22.58 -17.12
C GLN A 276 -52.34 22.50 -18.47
N ALA A 277 -53.09 22.45 -19.58
CA ALA A 277 -52.50 22.44 -20.92
C ALA A 277 -51.67 23.72 -21.20
N VAL A 278 -52.17 24.87 -20.76
CA VAL A 278 -51.48 26.17 -20.90
C VAL A 278 -50.22 26.22 -20.03
N VAL A 279 -50.26 25.65 -18.82
CA VAL A 279 -49.09 25.49 -17.94
C VAL A 279 -48.03 24.61 -18.59
N ASN A 280 -48.41 23.44 -19.09
CA ASN A 280 -47.49 22.47 -19.70
C ASN A 280 -46.86 22.99 -21.00
N ALA A 281 -47.55 23.89 -21.72
CA ALA A 281 -47.03 24.54 -22.93
C ALA A 281 -46.05 25.70 -22.64
N GLY A 282 -45.89 26.07 -21.36
CA GLY A 282 -44.98 27.08 -20.87
C GLY A 282 -43.52 26.62 -20.79
N PRO A 283 -42.60 27.53 -20.43
CA PRO A 283 -41.20 27.18 -20.18
C PRO A 283 -41.07 26.09 -19.11
N ALA A 284 -40.33 25.04 -19.42
CA ALA A 284 -40.17 23.90 -18.53
C ALA A 284 -39.34 24.21 -17.28
N THR A 285 -38.47 25.23 -17.33
CA THR A 285 -37.56 25.58 -16.22
C THR A 285 -37.32 27.08 -16.11
N PRO A 286 -37.04 27.61 -14.89
CA PRO A 286 -36.68 29.01 -14.69
C PRO A 286 -35.46 29.42 -15.52
N ARG A 287 -35.46 30.69 -15.97
CA ARG A 287 -34.31 31.29 -16.66
C ARG A 287 -33.12 31.50 -15.71
N ASN A 288 -31.92 31.57 -16.28
CA ASN A 288 -30.70 31.87 -15.54
C ASN A 288 -30.81 33.22 -14.82
N GLY A 289 -30.34 33.27 -13.57
CA GLY A 289 -30.35 34.46 -12.74
C GLY A 289 -31.68 34.79 -12.07
N ALA A 290 -32.76 34.04 -12.39
CA ALA A 290 -33.97 34.09 -11.59
C ALA A 290 -33.69 33.55 -10.18
N SER A 291 -34.49 33.97 -9.21
CA SER A 291 -34.34 33.54 -7.82
C SER A 291 -35.67 33.20 -7.16
N ALA A 292 -35.62 32.26 -6.22
CA ALA A 292 -36.76 31.86 -5.41
C ALA A 292 -36.36 31.75 -3.93
N ILE A 293 -37.33 31.91 -3.04
CA ILE A 293 -37.17 31.69 -1.60
C ILE A 293 -38.22 30.69 -1.14
N ASP A 294 -37.78 29.66 -0.42
CA ASP A 294 -38.70 28.67 0.15
C ASP A 294 -39.21 29.07 1.54
N GLN A 295 -40.09 28.24 2.10
CA GLN A 295 -40.66 28.44 3.44
C GLN A 295 -39.62 28.35 4.57
N ARG A 296 -38.45 27.75 4.30
CA ARG A 296 -37.32 27.66 5.24
C ARG A 296 -36.47 28.95 5.22
N GLY A 297 -36.83 29.92 4.38
CA GLY A 297 -36.05 31.14 4.18
C GLY A 297 -34.79 30.92 3.33
N GLN A 298 -34.65 29.76 2.68
CA GLN A 298 -33.50 29.46 1.83
C GLN A 298 -33.70 30.10 0.46
N VAL A 299 -32.71 30.90 0.03
CA VAL A 299 -32.73 31.55 -1.28
C VAL A 299 -31.99 30.69 -2.30
N TYR A 300 -32.59 30.52 -3.47
CA TYR A 300 -32.07 29.76 -4.59
C TYR A 300 -31.91 30.67 -5.79
N LEU A 301 -30.79 30.54 -6.49
CA LEU A 301 -30.54 31.17 -7.77
C LEU A 301 -30.55 30.09 -8.86
N PHE A 302 -31.25 30.33 -9.95
CA PHE A 302 -31.38 29.35 -11.02
C PHE A 302 -30.24 29.50 -12.03
N VAL A 303 -29.55 28.39 -12.31
CA VAL A 303 -28.53 28.27 -13.37
C VAL A 303 -28.84 27.04 -14.19
N GLY A 304 -29.00 27.20 -15.50
CA GLY A 304 -29.42 26.14 -16.40
C GLY A 304 -30.73 25.48 -15.97
N GLY A 305 -31.64 26.25 -15.36
CA GLY A 305 -32.91 25.75 -14.83
C GLY A 305 -32.83 24.99 -13.49
N ALA A 306 -31.65 24.83 -12.90
CA ALA A 306 -31.47 24.15 -11.61
C ALA A 306 -31.36 25.14 -10.44
N PRO A 307 -32.05 24.89 -9.31
CA PRO A 307 -31.98 25.73 -8.13
C PRO A 307 -30.66 25.52 -7.37
N LEU A 308 -29.84 26.56 -7.27
CA LEU A 308 -28.59 26.56 -6.51
C LEU A 308 -28.78 27.37 -5.22
N TRP A 309 -28.57 26.76 -4.06
CA TRP A 309 -28.75 27.43 -2.78
C TRP A 309 -27.67 28.49 -2.53
N GLN A 310 -28.09 29.71 -2.23
CA GLN A 310 -27.20 30.82 -1.89
C GLN A 310 -27.20 31.04 -0.38
N ASP A 311 -26.06 30.87 0.25
CA ASP A 311 -25.84 31.16 1.68
C ASP A 311 -25.65 32.66 1.96
N SER A 312 -25.50 33.48 0.91
CA SER A 312 -25.47 34.94 0.97
C SER A 312 -25.98 35.54 -0.34
N CYS A 313 -26.64 36.69 -0.23
CA CYS A 313 -27.08 37.54 -1.35
C CYS A 313 -26.33 38.87 -1.38
N ALA A 314 -25.18 38.95 -0.70
CA ALA A 314 -24.31 40.10 -0.74
C ALA A 314 -23.46 40.11 -2.02
N ALA A 315 -23.13 41.31 -2.50
CA ALA A 315 -22.28 41.48 -3.68
C ALA A 315 -20.99 40.64 -3.55
N PRO A 316 -20.59 39.93 -4.62
CA PRO A 316 -21.08 40.06 -6.01
C PRO A 316 -22.30 39.19 -6.36
N VAL A 317 -22.82 38.37 -5.44
CA VAL A 317 -24.07 37.63 -5.66
C VAL A 317 -25.25 38.59 -5.54
N ASN A 318 -26.10 38.64 -6.57
CA ASN A 318 -27.32 39.43 -6.54
C ASN A 318 -28.53 38.51 -6.67
N CYS A 319 -29.26 38.33 -5.58
CA CYS A 319 -30.48 37.51 -5.55
C CYS A 319 -31.73 38.27 -5.99
N GLY A 320 -31.65 39.57 -6.30
CA GLY A 320 -32.81 40.37 -6.68
C GLY A 320 -33.95 40.33 -5.65
N ALA A 321 -35.18 40.14 -6.12
CA ALA A 321 -36.36 39.90 -5.29
C ALA A 321 -36.83 38.44 -5.48
N PRO A 322 -36.38 37.49 -4.63
CA PRO A 322 -36.70 36.08 -4.80
C PRO A 322 -38.21 35.80 -4.73
N VAL A 323 -38.71 35.00 -5.68
CA VAL A 323 -40.11 34.58 -5.68
C VAL A 323 -40.36 33.57 -4.58
N LYS A 324 -41.33 33.85 -3.70
CA LYS A 324 -41.71 32.92 -2.63
C LYS A 324 -42.44 31.70 -3.18
N VAL A 325 -41.92 30.50 -2.93
CA VAL A 325 -42.47 29.20 -3.35
C VAL A 325 -42.53 28.21 -2.18
N SER A 326 -43.24 27.09 -2.33
CA SER A 326 -43.24 26.04 -1.29
C SER A 326 -41.91 25.27 -1.28
N ASN A 327 -41.54 24.75 -0.10
CA ASN A 327 -40.34 23.91 0.05
C ASN A 327 -40.40 22.65 -0.84
N TRP A 328 -41.59 22.06 -0.97
CA TRP A 328 -41.83 20.90 -1.82
C TRP A 328 -41.52 21.20 -3.29
N SER A 329 -41.86 22.38 -3.81
CA SER A 329 -41.57 22.74 -5.21
C SER A 329 -40.08 22.64 -5.51
N ILE A 330 -39.25 23.12 -4.58
CA ILE A 330 -37.80 23.01 -4.67
C ILE A 330 -37.39 21.55 -4.53
N ASP A 331 -37.76 20.88 -3.44
CA ASP A 331 -37.28 19.54 -3.10
C ASP A 331 -37.70 18.48 -4.15
N ALA A 332 -38.90 18.60 -4.72
CA ALA A 332 -39.41 17.75 -5.79
C ALA A 332 -38.96 18.17 -7.20
N ARG A 333 -38.28 19.32 -7.33
CA ARG A 333 -37.80 19.89 -8.60
C ARG A 333 -38.91 20.07 -9.64
N ASP A 334 -40.07 20.55 -9.21
CA ASP A 334 -41.21 20.77 -10.09
C ASP A 334 -40.92 21.93 -11.07
N HIS A 335 -40.98 21.63 -12.37
CA HIS A 335 -40.53 22.55 -13.42
C HIS A 335 -39.11 23.10 -13.17
N MET A 336 -38.21 22.27 -12.66
CA MET A 336 -36.80 22.61 -12.42
C MET A 336 -35.90 21.47 -12.87
N ASN A 337 -34.68 21.79 -13.28
CA ASN A 337 -33.70 20.75 -13.55
C ASN A 337 -33.07 20.26 -12.24
N GLN A 338 -32.78 18.97 -12.16
CA GLN A 338 -32.04 18.40 -11.03
C GLN A 338 -30.61 18.93 -10.97
N ARG A 339 -30.00 19.19 -12.13
CA ARG A 339 -28.66 19.74 -12.30
C ARG A 339 -28.67 20.82 -13.38
N PRO A 340 -27.75 21.80 -13.34
CA PRO A 340 -27.66 22.81 -14.39
C PRO A 340 -27.48 22.16 -15.77
N THR A 341 -28.21 22.65 -16.76
CA THR A 341 -27.94 22.29 -18.16
C THR A 341 -26.56 22.77 -18.60
N ASP A 342 -26.02 22.15 -19.64
CA ASP A 342 -24.67 22.46 -20.13
C ASP A 342 -24.58 23.85 -20.77
N GLY A 343 -23.42 24.49 -20.65
CA GLY A 343 -23.06 25.72 -21.36
C GLY A 343 -23.36 27.03 -20.63
N ASN A 344 -23.80 26.99 -19.37
CA ASN A 344 -24.03 28.19 -18.56
C ASN A 344 -22.75 28.62 -17.85
N LEU A 345 -22.44 29.92 -17.85
CA LEU A 345 -21.25 30.45 -17.20
C LEU A 345 -21.55 30.89 -15.78
N VAL A 346 -20.72 30.48 -14.82
CA VAL A 346 -20.82 30.87 -13.41
C VAL A 346 -19.47 31.34 -12.86
N GLN A 347 -19.51 32.16 -11.82
CA GLN A 347 -18.34 32.59 -11.07
C GLN A 347 -18.72 32.80 -9.60
N ALA A 348 -17.75 32.66 -8.69
CA ALA A 348 -17.93 32.91 -7.28
C ALA A 348 -16.72 33.66 -6.69
N VAL A 349 -16.88 34.19 -5.49
CA VAL A 349 -15.82 34.85 -4.72
C VAL A 349 -15.65 34.15 -3.38
N ALA A 350 -14.40 33.82 -3.04
CA ALA A 350 -14.02 33.23 -1.76
C ALA A 350 -13.20 34.24 -0.96
N GLY A 351 -13.84 34.89 0.02
CA GLY A 351 -13.23 36.01 0.75
C GLY A 351 -13.04 37.22 -0.17
N THR A 352 -11.78 37.57 -0.44
CA THR A 352 -11.40 38.64 -1.39
C THR A 352 -10.89 38.10 -2.74
N THR A 353 -10.90 36.79 -2.94
CA THR A 353 -10.33 36.14 -4.13
C THR A 353 -11.44 35.68 -5.08
N ASP A 354 -11.37 36.13 -6.33
CA ASP A 354 -12.25 35.63 -7.39
C ASP A 354 -11.88 34.19 -7.74
N LEU A 355 -12.87 33.29 -7.72
CA LEU A 355 -12.72 31.96 -8.28
C LEU A 355 -12.79 32.03 -9.82
N PRO A 356 -12.21 31.05 -10.53
CA PRO A 356 -12.25 31.02 -11.99
C PRO A 356 -13.68 30.98 -12.53
N VAL A 357 -13.93 31.67 -13.64
CA VAL A 357 -15.16 31.49 -14.41
C VAL A 357 -15.23 30.04 -14.86
N ALA A 358 -16.39 29.40 -14.74
CA ALA A 358 -16.61 28.03 -15.14
C ALA A 358 -17.87 27.87 -15.99
N ALA A 359 -17.85 26.93 -16.93
CA ALA A 359 -19.04 26.50 -17.64
C ALA A 359 -19.66 25.28 -16.94
N THR A 360 -20.99 25.20 -16.93
CA THR A 360 -21.70 23.99 -16.51
C THR A 360 -21.60 22.91 -17.58
N LEU A 361 -21.33 21.68 -17.17
CA LEU A 361 -21.21 20.52 -18.05
C LEU A 361 -21.52 19.23 -17.29
N GLY A 362 -22.46 18.42 -17.78
CA GLY A 362 -22.91 17.19 -17.10
C GLY A 362 -23.39 17.44 -15.67
N GLY A 363 -23.85 18.67 -15.38
CA GLY A 363 -24.23 19.14 -14.05
C GLY A 363 -23.08 19.53 -13.10
N ALA A 364 -21.83 19.53 -13.56
CA ALA A 364 -20.64 19.97 -12.82
C ALA A 364 -19.99 21.20 -13.46
N LEU A 365 -18.86 21.67 -12.92
CA LEU A 365 -18.14 22.84 -13.41
C LEU A 365 -16.85 22.50 -14.17
N VAL A 366 -16.66 23.16 -15.32
CA VAL A 366 -15.40 23.20 -16.07
C VAL A 366 -14.82 24.61 -15.98
N PRO A 367 -13.80 24.83 -15.13
CA PRO A 367 -13.20 26.14 -14.98
C PRO A 367 -12.38 26.54 -16.22
N PHE A 368 -12.24 27.84 -16.44
CA PHE A 368 -11.37 28.45 -17.46
C PHE A 368 -10.18 29.13 -16.77
N ALA A 369 -8.97 28.95 -17.31
CA ALA A 369 -7.75 29.56 -16.78
C ALA A 369 -7.58 31.01 -17.27
N ASN A 370 -8.15 31.34 -18.42
CA ASN A 370 -8.11 32.67 -19.00
C ASN A 370 -9.29 32.90 -19.94
N GLU A 371 -9.44 34.13 -20.40
CA GLU A 371 -10.55 34.56 -21.25
C GLU A 371 -10.53 33.93 -22.64
N GLN A 372 -9.34 33.61 -23.15
CA GLN A 372 -9.18 33.01 -24.47
C GLN A 372 -9.88 31.65 -24.53
N GLU A 373 -9.75 30.85 -23.48
CA GLU A 373 -10.42 29.54 -23.42
C GLU A 373 -11.94 29.66 -23.41
N VAL A 374 -12.51 30.69 -22.76
CA VAL A 374 -13.97 30.94 -22.75
C VAL A 374 -14.45 31.24 -24.17
N ILE A 375 -13.66 31.98 -24.93
CA ILE A 375 -13.98 32.36 -26.32
C ILE A 375 -13.86 31.13 -27.23
N GLU A 376 -12.77 30.38 -27.11
CA GLU A 376 -12.48 29.20 -27.93
C GLU A 376 -13.49 28.06 -27.73
N THR A 377 -14.06 27.92 -26.53
CA THR A 377 -15.15 26.95 -26.28
C THR A 377 -16.53 27.42 -26.76
N GLY A 378 -16.61 28.55 -27.46
CA GLY A 378 -17.81 28.97 -28.18
C GLY A 378 -18.73 29.92 -27.42
N HIS A 379 -18.32 30.51 -26.28
CA HIS A 379 -19.16 31.46 -25.56
C HIS A 379 -19.15 32.89 -26.15
N GLY A 380 -18.22 33.16 -27.08
CA GLY A 380 -18.06 34.43 -27.82
C GLY A 380 -17.45 35.55 -26.98
N THR A 381 -17.09 36.68 -27.60
CA THR A 381 -16.40 37.81 -26.91
C THR A 381 -17.27 38.54 -25.87
N GLY A 382 -18.61 38.43 -25.97
CA GLY A 382 -19.57 39.00 -25.01
C GLY A 382 -19.83 38.14 -23.77
N TRP A 383 -19.03 37.09 -23.53
CA TRP A 383 -19.26 36.09 -22.49
C TRP A 383 -19.43 36.66 -21.07
N ARG A 384 -18.74 37.76 -20.73
CA ARG A 384 -18.79 38.38 -19.39
C ARG A 384 -20.21 38.73 -18.95
N SER A 385 -21.06 39.18 -19.87
CA SER A 385 -22.46 39.52 -19.60
C SER A 385 -23.36 38.31 -19.29
N LYS A 386 -22.87 37.10 -19.57
CA LYS A 386 -23.59 35.83 -19.38
C LYS A 386 -23.16 35.10 -18.11
N VAL A 387 -22.17 35.61 -17.37
CA VAL A 387 -21.65 34.99 -16.15
C VAL A 387 -22.62 35.25 -15.01
N GLN A 388 -23.10 34.17 -14.39
CA GLN A 388 -23.91 34.27 -13.19
C GLN A 388 -23.03 34.17 -11.95
N ALA A 389 -23.05 35.22 -11.12
CA ALA A 389 -22.42 35.19 -9.81
C ALA A 389 -23.23 34.28 -8.85
N ILE A 390 -22.54 33.32 -8.23
CA ILE A 390 -23.06 32.41 -7.19
C ILE A 390 -22.13 32.43 -5.97
N THR A 391 -22.59 31.93 -4.84
CA THR A 391 -21.73 31.82 -3.65
C THR A 391 -20.67 30.75 -3.85
N SER A 392 -19.52 30.89 -3.16
CA SER A 392 -18.43 29.91 -3.20
C SER A 392 -18.88 28.52 -2.72
N LYS A 393 -19.80 28.47 -1.74
CA LYS A 393 -20.41 27.23 -1.28
C LYS A 393 -21.20 26.53 -2.40
N SER A 394 -22.02 27.28 -3.14
CA SER A 394 -22.71 26.78 -4.32
C SER A 394 -21.76 26.31 -5.42
N TYR A 395 -20.71 27.10 -5.68
CA TYR A 395 -19.69 26.78 -6.69
C TYR A 395 -18.99 25.44 -6.39
N HIS A 396 -18.55 25.24 -5.15
CA HIS A 396 -17.91 23.97 -4.76
C HIS A 396 -18.90 22.81 -4.65
N ALA A 397 -20.17 23.06 -4.30
CA ALA A 397 -21.19 22.01 -4.20
C ALA A 397 -21.57 21.39 -5.55
N LEU A 398 -21.43 22.13 -6.67
CA LEU A 398 -21.62 21.57 -8.02
C LEU A 398 -20.55 20.55 -8.40
N GLY A 399 -19.38 20.61 -7.77
CA GLY A 399 -18.24 19.76 -8.10
C GLY A 399 -17.63 20.05 -9.47
N PHE A 400 -16.60 19.30 -9.83
CA PHE A 400 -15.80 19.51 -11.05
C PHE A 400 -15.76 18.28 -11.96
N ASP A 401 -16.55 17.25 -11.65
CA ASP A 401 -16.62 16.00 -12.40
C ASP A 401 -17.98 15.89 -13.11
N PRO A 402 -18.03 16.13 -14.43
CA PRO A 402 -19.26 15.98 -15.18
C PRO A 402 -19.79 14.55 -15.10
N ALA A 403 -21.10 14.39 -15.22
CA ALA A 403 -21.74 13.08 -15.23
C ALA A 403 -21.16 12.14 -16.31
N ASN A 404 -21.16 10.83 -16.01
CA ASN A 404 -20.80 9.82 -16.99
C ASN A 404 -21.71 9.90 -18.23
N GLY A 405 -21.18 9.53 -19.39
CA GLY A 405 -21.84 9.63 -20.69
C GLY A 405 -21.84 11.04 -21.31
N THR A 406 -21.32 12.05 -20.60
CA THR A 406 -21.18 13.41 -21.17
C THR A 406 -20.17 13.41 -22.32
N LEU A 407 -20.59 13.90 -23.48
CA LEU A 407 -19.75 14.00 -24.68
C LEU A 407 -19.00 15.33 -24.72
N ILE A 408 -17.68 15.25 -24.84
CA ILE A 408 -16.79 16.41 -24.83
C ILE A 408 -15.81 16.38 -25.99
N GLN A 409 -15.32 17.57 -26.35
CA GLN A 409 -14.25 17.74 -27.31
C GLN A 409 -13.33 18.87 -26.83
N GLY A 410 -12.04 18.58 -26.70
CA GLY A 410 -11.04 19.59 -26.35
C GLY A 410 -10.82 20.54 -27.53
N VAL A 411 -10.80 21.85 -27.27
CA VAL A 411 -10.51 22.88 -28.26
C VAL A 411 -9.41 23.81 -27.79
N ALA A 412 -8.51 24.16 -28.71
CA ALA A 412 -7.49 25.20 -28.54
C ALA A 412 -7.06 25.76 -29.90
N GLY A 413 -7.04 27.08 -30.06
CA GLY A 413 -6.52 27.74 -31.28
C GLY A 413 -7.20 27.28 -32.59
N GLY A 414 -8.47 26.88 -32.54
CA GLY A 414 -9.22 26.36 -33.70
C GLY A 414 -8.97 24.89 -34.05
N VAL A 415 -8.14 24.18 -33.28
CA VAL A 415 -7.91 22.73 -33.40
C VAL A 415 -8.76 22.00 -32.36
N SER A 416 -9.38 20.89 -32.78
CA SER A 416 -10.20 20.05 -31.91
C SER A 416 -9.58 18.67 -31.71
N THR A 417 -9.67 18.13 -30.49
CA THR A 417 -9.36 16.72 -30.21
C THR A 417 -10.43 15.81 -30.82
N PRO A 418 -10.23 14.47 -30.84
CA PRO A 418 -11.33 13.54 -31.04
C PRO A 418 -12.43 13.75 -29.99
N VAL A 419 -13.66 13.44 -30.38
CA VAL A 419 -14.80 13.41 -29.45
C VAL A 419 -14.58 12.29 -28.45
N ALA A 420 -14.95 12.53 -27.20
CA ALA A 420 -14.84 11.54 -26.14
C ALA A 420 -16.04 11.58 -25.20
N ALA A 421 -16.34 10.43 -24.61
CA ALA A 421 -17.29 10.34 -23.50
C ALA A 421 -16.54 10.32 -22.17
N LEU A 422 -17.19 10.82 -21.12
CA LEU A 422 -16.71 10.64 -19.75
C LEU A 422 -17.25 9.33 -19.16
N ALA A 423 -16.37 8.49 -18.62
CA ALA A 423 -16.74 7.28 -17.89
C ALA A 423 -15.86 7.18 -16.63
N GLY A 424 -16.47 7.22 -15.44
CA GLY A 424 -15.72 7.20 -14.18
C GLY A 424 -14.71 8.33 -14.10
N SER A 425 -15.13 9.56 -14.44
CA SER A 425 -14.28 10.76 -14.55
C SER A 425 -13.11 10.69 -15.56
N ALA A 426 -12.96 9.59 -16.29
CA ALA A 426 -11.95 9.39 -17.32
C ALA A 426 -12.49 9.70 -18.72
N ILE A 427 -11.60 10.08 -19.62
CA ILE A 427 -11.91 10.36 -21.02
C ILE A 427 -11.75 9.10 -21.85
N ILE A 428 -12.82 8.73 -22.54
CA ILE A 428 -12.90 7.61 -23.47
C ILE A 428 -13.01 8.17 -24.90
N PRO A 429 -11.89 8.26 -25.65
CA PRO A 429 -11.90 8.83 -26.99
C PRO A 429 -12.49 7.86 -28.01
N PHE A 430 -13.30 8.40 -28.91
CA PHE A 430 -13.86 7.68 -30.05
C PHE A 430 -12.98 7.86 -31.29
N ALA A 431 -12.72 6.76 -32.01
CA ALA A 431 -11.96 6.74 -33.25
C ALA A 431 -12.84 6.95 -34.49
N SER A 432 -14.16 6.75 -34.37
CA SER A 432 -15.12 6.95 -35.46
C SER A 432 -16.51 7.31 -34.95
N GLU A 433 -17.36 7.85 -35.83
CA GLU A 433 -18.77 8.13 -35.51
C GLU A 433 -19.54 6.87 -35.13
N GLN A 434 -19.20 5.73 -35.74
CA GLN A 434 -19.84 4.45 -35.43
C GLN A 434 -19.57 4.03 -33.99
N GLU A 435 -18.38 4.27 -33.44
CA GLU A 435 -18.10 3.98 -32.04
C GLU A 435 -18.96 4.83 -31.10
N VAL A 436 -19.26 6.09 -31.47
CA VAL A 436 -20.15 6.96 -30.67
C VAL A 436 -21.58 6.41 -30.63
N VAL A 437 -22.06 5.93 -31.78
CA VAL A 437 -23.40 5.34 -31.91
C VAL A 437 -23.48 3.99 -31.18
N ASP A 438 -22.49 3.12 -31.36
CA ASP A 438 -22.41 1.80 -30.71
C ASP A 438 -22.30 1.93 -29.17
N SER A 439 -21.71 3.02 -28.68
CA SER A 439 -21.70 3.39 -27.25
C SER A 439 -23.04 3.92 -26.72
N GLY A 440 -24.09 3.94 -27.53
CA GLY A 440 -25.45 4.27 -27.10
C GLY A 440 -25.81 5.76 -27.11
N HIS A 441 -24.98 6.62 -27.70
CA HIS A 441 -25.26 8.07 -27.75
C HIS A 441 -26.27 8.47 -28.84
N GLY A 442 -26.68 7.53 -29.70
CA GLY A 442 -27.66 7.72 -30.78
C GLY A 442 -27.13 8.58 -31.93
N THR A 443 -27.86 8.64 -33.05
CA THR A 443 -27.41 9.37 -34.25
C THR A 443 -27.41 10.89 -34.09
N ASN A 444 -28.11 11.43 -33.08
CA ASN A 444 -28.11 12.86 -32.75
C ASN A 444 -26.97 13.27 -31.80
N TRP A 445 -25.98 12.41 -31.60
CA TRP A 445 -24.82 12.68 -30.75
C TRP A 445 -24.08 14.00 -31.07
N PRO A 446 -23.99 14.53 -32.31
CA PRO A 446 -23.24 15.77 -32.56
C PRO A 446 -23.79 16.97 -31.77
N SER A 447 -25.11 17.06 -31.61
CA SER A 447 -25.75 18.12 -30.81
C SER A 447 -25.50 18.03 -29.30
N LYS A 448 -25.03 16.86 -28.83
CA LYS A 448 -24.74 16.58 -27.41
C LYS A 448 -23.29 16.85 -27.05
N VAL A 449 -22.39 17.00 -28.04
CA VAL A 449 -20.98 17.30 -27.80
C VAL A 449 -20.83 18.73 -27.26
N ARG A 450 -19.96 18.90 -26.27
CA ARG A 450 -19.60 20.21 -25.71
C ARG A 450 -18.11 20.46 -25.86
N ALA A 451 -17.78 21.65 -26.35
CA ALA A 451 -16.41 22.11 -26.42
C ALA A 451 -15.91 22.43 -25.00
N VAL A 452 -14.77 21.87 -24.64
CA VAL A 452 -14.07 22.13 -23.38
C VAL A 452 -12.65 22.60 -23.69
N PRO A 453 -11.97 23.31 -22.78
CA PRO A 453 -10.60 23.70 -23.03
C PRO A 453 -9.69 22.48 -23.21
N ALA A 454 -8.77 22.52 -24.18
CA ALA A 454 -7.88 21.39 -24.44
C ALA A 454 -7.07 20.96 -23.19
N ARG A 455 -6.68 21.90 -22.32
CA ARG A 455 -6.00 21.56 -21.05
C ARG A 455 -6.88 20.70 -20.14
N PHE A 456 -8.18 20.97 -20.08
CA PHE A 456 -9.12 20.19 -19.28
C PHE A 456 -9.26 18.79 -19.87
N PHE A 457 -9.31 18.68 -21.20
CA PHE A 457 -9.31 17.40 -21.89
C PHE A 457 -8.02 16.60 -21.59
N HIS A 458 -6.84 17.20 -21.72
CA HIS A 458 -5.57 16.49 -21.54
C HIS A 458 -5.22 16.17 -20.08
N ALA A 459 -5.75 16.92 -19.11
CA ALA A 459 -5.49 16.68 -17.69
C ALA A 459 -6.25 15.46 -17.13
N ARG A 460 -7.25 14.94 -17.86
CA ARG A 460 -8.09 13.84 -17.40
C ARG A 460 -7.43 12.48 -17.57
N ALA A 461 -7.70 11.57 -16.64
CA ALA A 461 -7.27 10.18 -16.73
C ALA A 461 -7.92 9.49 -17.95
N ARG A 462 -7.25 8.46 -18.48
CA ARG A 462 -7.79 7.59 -19.55
C ARG A 462 -8.37 6.29 -19.02
N VAL A 463 -8.09 5.97 -17.76
CA VAL A 463 -8.58 4.77 -17.08
C VAL A 463 -9.69 5.22 -16.13
N PRO A 464 -10.92 4.67 -16.24
CA PRO A 464 -12.01 5.03 -15.35
C PRO A 464 -11.67 4.73 -13.88
N THR A 465 -12.21 5.53 -12.97
CA THR A 465 -12.03 5.34 -11.53
C THR A 465 -12.62 4.03 -11.03
N ASP A 466 -12.13 3.55 -9.89
CA ASP A 466 -12.64 2.36 -9.21
C ASP A 466 -14.17 2.36 -9.06
N ASN A 467 -14.76 1.15 -9.06
CA ASN A 467 -16.19 0.87 -9.03
C ASN A 467 -16.98 1.36 -10.26
N THR A 468 -16.32 1.88 -11.29
CA THR A 468 -16.98 2.16 -12.56
C THR A 468 -17.27 0.85 -13.28
N LEU A 469 -18.54 0.59 -13.58
CA LEU A 469 -18.93 -0.52 -14.45
C LEU A 469 -18.78 -0.10 -15.92
N ILE A 470 -18.05 -0.90 -16.69
CA ILE A 470 -17.81 -0.69 -18.11
C ILE A 470 -18.16 -1.93 -18.92
N GLN A 471 -18.56 -1.73 -20.16
CA GLN A 471 -18.78 -2.79 -21.12
C GLN A 471 -18.37 -2.31 -22.51
N GLY A 472 -17.58 -3.11 -23.22
CA GLY A 472 -17.25 -2.87 -24.62
C GLY A 472 -18.45 -3.18 -25.51
N ALA A 473 -18.75 -2.31 -26.47
CA ALA A 473 -19.68 -2.59 -27.56
C ALA A 473 -19.05 -2.32 -28.92
N SER A 474 -19.41 -3.13 -29.91
CA SER A 474 -19.12 -2.89 -31.34
C SER A 474 -20.12 -3.68 -32.19
N GLY A 475 -20.84 -3.00 -33.08
CA GLY A 475 -21.78 -3.64 -34.01
C GLY A 475 -22.88 -4.48 -33.35
N GLY A 476 -23.32 -4.11 -32.14
CA GLY A 476 -24.33 -4.84 -31.36
C GLY A 476 -23.81 -6.06 -30.58
N VAL A 477 -22.51 -6.39 -30.68
CA VAL A 477 -21.88 -7.42 -29.85
C VAL A 477 -21.26 -6.75 -28.62
N ALA A 478 -21.65 -7.23 -27.44
CA ALA A 478 -21.17 -6.72 -26.17
C ALA A 478 -20.13 -7.65 -25.54
N THR A 479 -19.08 -7.08 -24.96
CA THR A 479 -18.14 -7.82 -24.09
C THR A 479 -18.81 -8.17 -22.76
N PRO A 480 -18.17 -8.96 -21.88
CA PRO A 480 -18.59 -9.05 -20.49
C PRO A 480 -18.59 -7.67 -19.81
N VAL A 481 -19.49 -7.48 -18.85
CA VAL A 481 -19.46 -6.32 -17.95
C VAL A 481 -18.25 -6.45 -17.03
N ALA A 482 -17.54 -5.36 -16.81
CA ALA A 482 -16.39 -5.33 -15.93
C ALA A 482 -16.47 -4.15 -14.96
N ALA A 483 -15.91 -4.31 -13.77
CA ALA A 483 -15.68 -3.21 -12.84
C ALA A 483 -14.21 -2.79 -12.88
N MET A 484 -13.97 -1.50 -12.71
CA MET A 484 -12.63 -0.98 -12.45
C MET A 484 -12.24 -1.21 -10.98
N VAL A 485 -11.08 -1.81 -10.76
CA VAL A 485 -10.52 -2.14 -9.44
C VAL A 485 -9.02 -1.87 -9.47
N GLY A 486 -8.56 -0.87 -8.73
CA GLY A 486 -7.15 -0.47 -8.73
C GLY A 486 -6.64 -0.08 -10.12
N GLY A 487 -7.50 0.49 -10.97
CA GLY A 487 -7.18 0.77 -12.38
C GLY A 487 -7.14 -0.44 -13.32
N ALA A 488 -7.36 -1.67 -12.82
CA ALA A 488 -7.52 -2.86 -13.66
C ALA A 488 -9.01 -3.15 -13.90
N ARG A 489 -9.29 -3.78 -15.04
CA ARG A 489 -10.63 -4.20 -15.44
C ARG A 489 -10.89 -5.63 -14.97
N ILE A 490 -11.82 -5.80 -14.02
CA ILE A 490 -12.24 -7.12 -13.51
C ILE A 490 -13.57 -7.50 -14.13
N ASN A 491 -13.55 -8.53 -14.99
CA ASN A 491 -14.74 -9.01 -15.69
C ASN A 491 -15.68 -9.77 -14.74
N PHE A 492 -16.98 -9.67 -14.97
CA PHE A 492 -18.04 -10.44 -14.30
C PHE A 492 -18.61 -11.48 -15.26
N GLY A 493 -18.83 -12.69 -14.75
CA GLY A 493 -19.27 -13.85 -15.52
C GLY A 493 -20.79 -14.04 -15.51
N SER A 494 -21.49 -13.39 -14.57
CA SER A 494 -22.94 -13.42 -14.51
C SER A 494 -23.52 -12.15 -13.87
N PRO A 495 -24.81 -11.83 -14.13
CA PRO A 495 -25.52 -10.77 -13.42
C PRO A 495 -25.54 -10.94 -11.89
N GLN A 496 -25.56 -12.19 -11.41
CA GLN A 496 -25.59 -12.48 -9.98
C GLN A 496 -24.32 -11.98 -9.28
N GLU A 497 -23.15 -12.16 -9.91
CA GLU A 497 -21.89 -11.66 -9.35
C GLU A 497 -21.84 -10.14 -9.22
N LEU A 498 -22.51 -9.39 -10.11
CA LEU A 498 -22.62 -7.93 -9.99
C LEU A 498 -23.50 -7.53 -8.81
N ILE A 499 -24.61 -8.23 -8.60
CA ILE A 499 -25.51 -8.00 -7.46
C ILE A 499 -24.77 -8.31 -6.17
N ASP A 500 -24.08 -9.43 -6.10
CA ASP A 500 -23.34 -9.89 -4.92
C ASP A 500 -22.12 -9.00 -4.62
N ALA A 501 -21.55 -8.33 -5.64
CA ALA A 501 -20.53 -7.29 -5.47
C ALA A 501 -21.06 -5.97 -4.89
N GLY A 502 -22.39 -5.85 -4.71
CA GLY A 502 -23.03 -4.65 -4.16
C GLY A 502 -23.48 -3.63 -5.21
N TYR A 503 -23.48 -3.95 -6.51
CA TYR A 503 -23.98 -3.02 -7.54
C TYR A 503 -25.51 -2.94 -7.61
N GLY A 504 -26.23 -3.77 -6.86
CA GLY A 504 -27.70 -3.78 -6.80
C GLY A 504 -28.35 -4.37 -8.06
N THR A 505 -29.66 -4.58 -8.04
CA THR A 505 -30.42 -5.10 -9.19
C THR A 505 -30.56 -4.06 -10.33
N ASP A 506 -30.32 -2.78 -10.02
CA ASP A 506 -30.28 -1.66 -10.95
C ASP A 506 -28.92 -1.49 -11.63
N TRP A 507 -27.98 -2.43 -11.44
CA TRP A 507 -26.65 -2.41 -12.07
C TRP A 507 -26.66 -2.13 -13.58
N PRO A 508 -27.63 -2.58 -14.41
CA PRO A 508 -27.59 -2.31 -15.85
C PRO A 508 -27.62 -0.81 -16.16
N SER A 509 -28.29 0.00 -15.34
CA SER A 509 -28.34 1.46 -15.49
C SER A 509 -27.02 2.17 -15.14
N LYS A 510 -26.10 1.48 -14.47
CA LYS A 510 -24.81 2.00 -14.00
C LYS A 510 -23.68 1.69 -14.99
N VAL A 511 -23.88 0.76 -15.92
CA VAL A 511 -22.87 0.35 -16.91
C VAL A 511 -22.62 1.46 -17.91
N GLN A 512 -21.35 1.80 -18.09
CA GLN A 512 -20.88 2.72 -19.12
C GLN A 512 -20.46 1.91 -20.36
N ILE A 513 -21.16 2.14 -21.48
CA ILE A 513 -20.81 1.48 -22.74
C ILE A 513 -19.67 2.24 -23.40
N ILE A 514 -18.54 1.57 -23.60
CA ILE A 514 -17.33 2.13 -24.19
C ILE A 514 -16.97 1.38 -25.47
N PRO A 515 -16.12 1.94 -26.36
CA PRO A 515 -15.65 1.21 -27.52
C PRO A 515 -14.90 -0.06 -27.11
N THR A 516 -15.16 -1.18 -27.81
CA THR A 516 -14.51 -2.48 -27.53
C THR A 516 -12.98 -2.39 -27.61
N ARG A 517 -12.45 -1.55 -28.50
CA ARG A 517 -11.02 -1.23 -28.57
C ARG A 517 -10.49 -0.72 -27.22
N VAL A 518 -11.11 0.31 -26.68
CA VAL A 518 -10.70 0.93 -25.41
C VAL A 518 -10.90 -0.05 -24.26
N PHE A 519 -12.01 -0.81 -24.27
CA PHE A 519 -12.23 -1.87 -23.30
C PHE A 519 -11.04 -2.83 -23.25
N ASN A 520 -10.55 -3.29 -24.40
CA ASN A 520 -9.42 -4.23 -24.52
C ASN A 520 -8.04 -3.61 -24.25
N GLU A 521 -7.87 -2.30 -24.40
CA GLU A 521 -6.64 -1.58 -24.05
C GLU A 521 -6.44 -1.45 -22.53
N ILE A 522 -7.53 -1.46 -21.74
CA ILE A 522 -7.46 -1.42 -20.28
C ILE A 522 -6.96 -2.78 -19.76
N ARG A 523 -5.90 -2.77 -18.93
CA ARG A 523 -5.34 -4.00 -18.31
C ARG A 523 -6.43 -4.82 -17.62
N ALA A 524 -6.48 -6.11 -17.91
CA ALA A 524 -7.58 -6.99 -17.52
C ALA A 524 -7.25 -7.93 -16.34
N ASP A 525 -6.05 -7.84 -15.77
CA ASP A 525 -5.47 -8.91 -14.96
C ASP A 525 -5.11 -8.50 -13.52
N VAL A 526 -4.34 -7.43 -13.34
CA VAL A 526 -3.72 -7.15 -12.03
C VAL A 526 -4.02 -5.72 -11.56
N PRO A 527 -4.84 -5.54 -10.50
CA PRO A 527 -5.03 -4.23 -9.86
C PRO A 527 -3.71 -3.62 -9.40
N ALA A 528 -3.65 -2.30 -9.32
CA ALA A 528 -2.46 -1.61 -8.85
C ALA A 528 -2.08 -1.97 -7.40
N ASP A 529 -0.80 -1.91 -7.09
CA ASP A 529 -0.28 -2.09 -5.73
C ASP A 529 -0.97 -1.15 -4.73
N GLY A 530 -1.33 -1.68 -3.57
CA GLY A 530 -2.08 -0.95 -2.54
C GLY A 530 -3.60 -1.05 -2.67
N THR A 531 -4.13 -1.68 -3.72
CA THR A 531 -5.56 -1.96 -3.84
C THR A 531 -6.00 -3.03 -2.84
N LEU A 532 -7.08 -2.77 -2.08
CA LEU A 532 -7.71 -3.77 -1.23
C LEU A 532 -8.81 -4.50 -1.99
N ILE A 533 -8.76 -5.82 -2.02
CA ILE A 533 -9.75 -6.65 -2.68
C ILE A 533 -10.28 -7.75 -1.75
N GLN A 534 -11.49 -8.23 -2.02
CA GLN A 534 -12.08 -9.39 -1.36
C GLN A 534 -12.95 -10.16 -2.35
N GLY A 535 -12.94 -11.50 -2.26
CA GLY A 535 -13.83 -12.35 -3.03
C GLY A 535 -15.31 -12.11 -2.68
N ILE A 536 -16.15 -12.05 -3.70
CA ILE A 536 -17.61 -12.00 -3.57
C ILE A 536 -18.09 -13.40 -3.20
N ILE A 537 -18.57 -13.59 -1.97
CA ILE A 537 -19.09 -14.84 -1.41
C ILE A 537 -17.99 -15.90 -1.12
N GLY A 538 -18.00 -16.41 0.12
CA GLY A 538 -17.02 -17.36 0.65
C GLY A 538 -16.12 -16.75 1.72
N SER A 539 -15.44 -17.59 2.49
CA SER A 539 -14.47 -17.20 3.53
C SER A 539 -13.17 -16.61 2.94
N THR A 540 -13.24 -15.89 1.81
CA THR A 540 -12.08 -15.26 1.19
C THR A 540 -11.64 -14.07 2.04
N PRO A 541 -10.39 -14.07 2.52
CA PRO A 541 -9.88 -12.97 3.32
C PRO A 541 -9.75 -11.71 2.47
N VAL A 542 -9.90 -10.56 3.14
CA VAL A 542 -9.49 -9.27 2.57
C VAL A 542 -8.01 -9.36 2.25
N ALA A 543 -7.58 -8.83 1.12
CA ALA A 543 -6.19 -8.85 0.71
C ALA A 543 -5.77 -7.53 0.08
N LYS A 544 -4.47 -7.25 0.15
CA LYS A 544 -3.83 -6.13 -0.53
C LYS A 544 -3.04 -6.64 -1.72
N ILE A 545 -3.03 -5.87 -2.82
CA ILE A 545 -2.12 -6.14 -3.94
C ILE A 545 -0.74 -5.56 -3.67
N VAL A 546 0.30 -6.39 -3.82
CA VAL A 546 1.71 -6.04 -3.61
C VAL A 546 2.58 -6.73 -4.66
N GLY A 547 3.30 -5.96 -5.47
CA GLY A 547 4.07 -6.50 -6.59
C GLY A 547 3.20 -7.29 -7.57
N GLY A 548 1.93 -6.90 -7.73
CA GLY A 548 0.94 -7.63 -8.52
C GLY A 548 0.40 -8.93 -7.91
N ALA A 549 0.78 -9.27 -6.68
CA ALA A 549 0.31 -10.46 -5.97
C ALA A 549 -0.69 -10.13 -4.86
N VAL A 550 -1.57 -11.09 -4.56
CA VAL A 550 -2.53 -11.04 -3.46
C VAL A 550 -1.84 -11.41 -2.16
N VAL A 551 -1.83 -10.46 -1.22
CA VAL A 551 -1.36 -10.67 0.16
C VAL A 551 -2.57 -10.61 1.09
N PRO A 552 -3.09 -11.77 1.56
CA PRO A 552 -4.28 -11.81 2.40
C PRO A 552 -4.01 -11.31 3.82
N PHE A 553 -5.03 -10.76 4.47
CA PHE A 553 -5.09 -10.40 5.89
C PHE A 553 -5.83 -11.48 6.68
N ALA A 554 -5.32 -11.85 7.85
CA ALA A 554 -5.94 -12.83 8.73
C ALA A 554 -6.90 -12.17 9.71
N THR A 555 -6.62 -10.93 10.10
CA THR A 555 -7.48 -10.16 11.01
C THR A 555 -7.66 -8.72 10.55
N PRO A 556 -8.75 -8.04 10.96
CA PRO A 556 -8.95 -6.61 10.71
C PRO A 556 -7.81 -5.72 11.22
N GLU A 557 -7.18 -6.10 12.34
CA GLU A 557 -6.08 -5.37 12.95
C GLU A 557 -4.87 -5.29 12.02
N GLU A 558 -4.58 -6.35 11.27
CA GLU A 558 -3.49 -6.33 10.29
C GLU A 558 -3.72 -5.32 9.17
N VAL A 559 -4.98 -5.09 8.77
CA VAL A 559 -5.34 -4.09 7.75
C VAL A 559 -5.08 -2.68 8.28
N VAL A 560 -5.44 -2.44 9.54
CA VAL A 560 -5.20 -1.17 10.23
C VAL A 560 -3.69 -0.93 10.39
N ASP A 561 -2.96 -1.95 10.85
CA ASP A 561 -1.51 -1.88 11.08
C ASP A 561 -0.76 -1.45 9.82
N VAL A 562 -1.04 -2.06 8.67
CA VAL A 562 -0.36 -1.72 7.40
C VAL A 562 -0.77 -0.36 6.81
N GLY A 563 -1.61 0.42 7.50
CA GLY A 563 -1.81 1.84 7.26
C GLY A 563 -3.14 2.26 6.65
N TYR A 564 -4.15 1.39 6.59
CA TYR A 564 -5.48 1.75 6.05
C TYR A 564 -6.42 2.40 7.07
N GLY A 565 -6.06 2.44 8.36
CA GLY A 565 -6.86 3.05 9.42
C GLY A 565 -8.19 2.30 9.68
N ALA A 566 -9.05 2.88 10.52
CA ALA A 566 -10.31 2.24 10.94
C ALA A 566 -11.34 2.10 9.79
N GLU A 567 -11.29 3.02 8.82
CA GLU A 567 -12.20 3.09 7.66
C GLU A 567 -11.76 2.20 6.49
N TRP A 568 -10.87 1.23 6.72
CA TRP A 568 -10.32 0.37 5.66
C TRP A 568 -11.41 -0.37 4.88
N ARG A 569 -12.56 -0.66 5.50
CA ARG A 569 -13.69 -1.35 4.85
C ARG A 569 -14.25 -0.59 3.64
N LEU A 570 -14.21 0.75 3.64
CA LEU A 570 -14.64 1.59 2.51
C LEU A 570 -13.70 1.47 1.30
N HIS A 571 -12.48 0.99 1.52
CA HIS A 571 -11.44 0.85 0.50
C HIS A 571 -11.42 -0.54 -0.12
N VAL A 572 -12.15 -1.51 0.42
CA VAL A 572 -12.24 -2.87 -0.13
C VAL A 572 -13.06 -2.87 -1.41
N ARG A 573 -12.60 -3.62 -2.41
CA ARG A 573 -13.28 -3.84 -3.67
C ARG A 573 -13.69 -5.30 -3.77
N ALA A 574 -14.99 -5.54 -3.93
CA ALA A 574 -15.52 -6.88 -4.11
C ALA A 574 -15.22 -7.36 -5.54
N VAL A 575 -14.54 -8.50 -5.66
CA VAL A 575 -14.18 -9.11 -6.95
C VAL A 575 -14.66 -10.56 -7.01
N PRO A 576 -14.98 -11.12 -8.19
CA PRO A 576 -15.40 -12.51 -8.25
C PRO A 576 -14.31 -13.46 -7.72
N PRO A 577 -14.65 -14.55 -7.01
CA PRO A 577 -13.65 -15.47 -6.45
C PRO A 577 -12.68 -16.01 -7.49
N ARG A 578 -13.13 -16.25 -8.73
CA ARG A 578 -12.25 -16.66 -9.83
C ARG A 578 -11.19 -15.62 -10.19
N ALA A 579 -11.51 -14.33 -10.09
CA ALA A 579 -10.55 -13.26 -10.35
C ALA A 579 -9.56 -13.13 -9.18
N TYR A 580 -10.05 -13.25 -7.94
CA TYR A 580 -9.19 -13.27 -6.75
C TYR A 580 -8.19 -14.43 -6.80
N ASN A 581 -8.65 -15.64 -7.11
CA ASN A 581 -7.83 -16.86 -7.14
C ASN A 581 -6.89 -16.94 -8.35
N ALA A 582 -7.14 -16.17 -9.41
CA ALA A 582 -6.28 -16.12 -10.59
C ALA A 582 -5.04 -15.23 -10.39
N LEU A 583 -5.06 -14.35 -9.38
CA LEU A 583 -3.94 -13.46 -9.10
C LEU A 583 -2.76 -14.25 -8.47
N PRO A 584 -1.51 -13.87 -8.77
CA PRO A 584 -0.34 -14.46 -8.12
C PRO A 584 -0.39 -14.31 -6.60
N THR A 585 0.14 -15.28 -5.86
CA THR A 585 0.28 -15.20 -4.39
C THR A 585 1.67 -14.75 -3.95
N VAL A 586 2.62 -14.71 -4.90
CA VAL A 586 4.01 -14.34 -4.66
C VAL A 586 4.29 -13.02 -5.38
N PRO A 587 4.68 -11.96 -4.67
CA PRO A 587 5.01 -10.68 -5.29
C PRO A 587 6.10 -10.81 -6.35
N ALA A 588 6.02 -9.97 -7.38
CA ALA A 588 7.01 -9.93 -8.43
C ALA A 588 8.42 -9.61 -7.90
N THR A 589 9.42 -10.06 -8.64
CA THR A 589 10.82 -9.73 -8.34
C THR A 589 11.04 -8.21 -8.43
N LYS A 590 11.93 -7.67 -7.59
CA LYS A 590 12.21 -6.23 -7.35
C LYS A 590 11.18 -5.49 -6.50
N THR A 591 10.06 -6.10 -6.11
CA THR A 591 9.12 -5.48 -5.17
C THR A 591 9.78 -5.28 -3.81
N LEU A 592 9.63 -4.09 -3.22
CA LEU A 592 10.13 -3.79 -1.88
C LEU A 592 9.03 -3.96 -0.85
N VAL A 593 9.27 -4.81 0.15
CA VAL A 593 8.29 -5.15 1.18
C VAL A 593 8.86 -4.93 2.58
N ARG A 594 7.96 -4.66 3.53
CA ARG A 594 8.28 -4.57 4.95
C ARG A 594 7.12 -5.16 5.75
N GLY A 595 7.41 -6.09 6.64
CA GLY A 595 6.46 -6.60 7.63
C GLY A 595 6.15 -5.55 8.71
N ARG A 596 4.87 -5.40 9.06
CA ARG A 596 4.38 -4.55 10.15
C ARG A 596 3.37 -5.28 11.03
N SER A 597 3.44 -5.04 12.34
CA SER A 597 2.44 -5.48 13.33
C SER A 597 2.51 -4.59 14.58
N GLY A 598 1.39 -4.04 15.04
CA GLY A 598 1.29 -3.27 16.28
C GLY A 598 2.27 -2.10 16.40
N GLY A 599 2.59 -1.43 15.28
CA GLY A 599 3.59 -0.34 15.22
C GLY A 599 5.05 -0.81 15.10
N SER A 600 5.34 -2.11 15.28
CA SER A 600 6.66 -2.69 15.04
C SER A 600 6.91 -2.88 13.54
N LEU A 601 8.14 -2.59 13.12
CA LEU A 601 8.60 -2.69 11.74
C LEU A 601 9.72 -3.73 11.63
N THR A 602 9.60 -4.63 10.66
CA THR A 602 10.70 -5.49 10.24
C THR A 602 11.68 -4.74 9.32
N ALA A 603 12.82 -5.37 9.00
CA ALA A 603 13.71 -4.88 7.96
C ALA A 603 12.98 -4.78 6.61
N VAL A 604 13.40 -3.85 5.77
CA VAL A 604 12.92 -3.78 4.38
C VAL A 604 13.63 -4.87 3.59
N ALA A 605 12.89 -5.59 2.76
CA ALA A 605 13.43 -6.59 1.86
C ALA A 605 13.04 -6.32 0.41
N GLN A 606 13.90 -6.72 -0.51
CA GLN A 606 13.54 -6.88 -1.91
C GLN A 606 13.04 -8.31 -2.15
N VAL A 607 12.02 -8.47 -2.98
CA VAL A 607 11.59 -9.78 -3.44
C VAL A 607 12.43 -10.24 -4.62
N VAL A 608 13.02 -11.43 -4.56
CA VAL A 608 13.89 -12.02 -5.59
C VAL A 608 13.49 -13.48 -5.80
N GLY A 609 12.92 -13.81 -6.97
CA GLY A 609 12.47 -15.19 -7.23
C GLY A 609 11.43 -15.69 -6.23
N GLY A 610 10.62 -14.79 -5.66
CA GLY A 610 9.65 -15.07 -4.61
C GLY A 610 10.19 -15.04 -3.17
N ALA A 611 11.51 -14.95 -3.00
CA ALA A 611 12.13 -14.84 -1.68
C ALA A 611 12.27 -13.40 -1.21
N ARG A 612 12.17 -13.17 0.10
CA ARG A 612 12.54 -11.89 0.70
C ARG A 612 14.05 -11.86 0.93
N ILE A 613 14.72 -10.83 0.42
CA ILE A 613 16.14 -10.56 0.64
C ILE A 613 16.25 -9.27 1.45
N PRO A 614 16.46 -9.36 2.79
CA PRO A 614 16.49 -8.19 3.67
C PRO A 614 17.69 -7.28 3.40
N PHE A 615 17.49 -5.97 3.56
CA PHE A 615 18.57 -4.98 3.59
C PHE A 615 19.11 -4.84 5.02
N GLY A 616 20.44 -4.80 5.18
CA GLY A 616 21.07 -4.56 6.47
C GLY A 616 21.04 -3.09 6.90
N SER A 617 20.88 -2.17 5.94
CA SER A 617 20.85 -0.72 6.19
C SER A 617 20.05 0.04 5.13
N GLY A 618 19.74 1.31 5.39
CA GLY A 618 19.16 2.20 4.37
C GLY A 618 20.12 2.49 3.20
N ALA A 619 21.44 2.39 3.42
CA ALA A 619 22.43 2.51 2.35
C ALA A 619 22.36 1.31 1.39
N ASP A 620 22.11 0.10 1.91
CA ASP A 620 21.92 -1.10 1.11
C ASP A 620 20.69 -0.96 0.20
N ALA A 621 19.57 -0.49 0.76
CA ALA A 621 18.36 -0.23 0.01
C ALA A 621 18.57 0.85 -1.07
N THR A 622 19.41 1.85 -0.79
CA THR A 622 19.75 2.91 -1.76
C THR A 622 20.63 2.38 -2.88
N ALA A 623 21.58 1.49 -2.58
CA ALA A 623 22.43 0.85 -3.58
C ALA A 623 21.63 -0.07 -4.52
N VAL A 624 20.61 -0.77 -4.00
CA VAL A 624 19.80 -1.72 -4.77
C VAL A 624 18.63 -1.08 -5.51
N ALA A 625 17.92 -0.15 -4.88
CA ALA A 625 16.66 0.41 -5.38
C ALA A 625 16.68 1.93 -5.64
N GLY A 626 17.83 2.59 -5.47
CA GLY A 626 18.01 4.01 -5.71
C GLY A 626 17.57 4.91 -4.54
N PRO A 627 17.81 6.23 -4.61
CA PRO A 627 17.64 7.15 -3.47
C PRO A 627 16.20 7.31 -2.98
N ASN A 628 15.22 7.02 -3.82
CA ASN A 628 13.79 7.15 -3.50
C ASN A 628 13.13 5.84 -3.05
N TRP A 629 13.92 4.81 -2.71
CA TRP A 629 13.43 3.48 -2.34
C TRP A 629 12.34 3.51 -1.26
N GLY A 630 12.40 4.46 -0.32
CA GLY A 630 11.42 4.60 0.76
C GLY A 630 9.97 4.81 0.30
N GLN A 631 9.77 5.44 -0.87
CA GLN A 631 8.44 5.65 -1.46
C GLN A 631 7.88 4.38 -2.16
N LEU A 632 8.77 3.44 -2.49
CA LEU A 632 8.44 2.21 -3.18
C LEU A 632 8.10 1.06 -2.22
N VAL A 633 8.46 1.18 -0.94
CA VAL A 633 8.19 0.15 0.07
C VAL A 633 6.69 -0.06 0.25
N ARG A 634 6.29 -1.33 0.34
CA ARG A 634 4.92 -1.76 0.65
C ARG A 634 4.90 -2.48 1.99
N ASP A 635 4.22 -1.87 2.95
CA ASP A 635 3.98 -2.51 4.24
C ASP A 635 2.96 -3.66 4.04
N ILE A 636 3.30 -4.84 4.58
CA ILE A 636 2.51 -6.08 4.59
C ILE A 636 2.43 -6.63 6.02
N PRO A 637 1.47 -7.51 6.35
CA PRO A 637 1.42 -8.13 7.66
C PRO A 637 2.73 -8.85 8.01
N SER A 638 3.22 -8.69 9.24
CA SER A 638 4.47 -9.34 9.67
C SER A 638 4.47 -10.85 9.46
N ARG A 639 3.33 -11.54 9.60
CA ARG A 639 3.22 -12.97 9.29
C ARG A 639 3.40 -13.29 7.80
N ALA A 640 2.90 -12.43 6.91
CA ALA A 640 3.04 -12.61 5.46
C ALA A 640 4.49 -12.36 5.04
N TYR A 641 5.12 -11.35 5.64
CA TYR A 641 6.56 -11.13 5.52
C TYR A 641 7.36 -12.35 6.04
N ALA A 642 6.99 -12.90 7.20
CA ALA A 642 7.65 -14.08 7.78
C ALA A 642 7.51 -15.35 6.94
N ALA A 643 6.37 -15.53 6.28
CA ALA A 643 6.08 -16.67 5.42
C ALA A 643 6.82 -16.64 4.07
N MET A 644 7.38 -15.50 3.66
CA MET A 644 8.19 -15.43 2.44
C MET A 644 9.51 -16.20 2.63
N PRO A 645 9.90 -17.05 1.67
CA PRO A 645 11.15 -17.79 1.74
C PRO A 645 12.34 -16.85 1.74
N LEU A 646 13.47 -17.30 2.26
CA LEU A 646 14.73 -16.54 2.28
C LEU A 646 15.64 -16.92 1.09
N THR A 647 15.28 -18.00 0.39
CA THR A 647 15.96 -18.53 -0.80
C THR A 647 15.15 -18.32 -2.07
N PRO A 648 15.71 -17.65 -3.10
CA PRO A 648 15.02 -17.51 -4.38
C PRO A 648 14.72 -18.87 -5.00
N ALA A 649 13.57 -18.98 -5.70
CA ALA A 649 13.20 -20.21 -6.39
C ALA A 649 14.27 -20.65 -7.40
N ASP A 650 14.40 -21.97 -7.59
CA ASP A 650 15.35 -22.55 -8.53
C ASP A 650 15.20 -21.97 -9.95
N GLY A 651 16.34 -21.69 -10.58
CA GLY A 651 16.40 -21.04 -11.88
C GLY A 651 16.34 -19.51 -11.84
N THR A 652 16.09 -18.89 -10.67
CA THR A 652 16.12 -17.42 -10.53
C THR A 652 17.51 -16.88 -10.87
N LEU A 653 17.58 -15.93 -11.80
CA LEU A 653 18.81 -15.22 -12.14
C LEU A 653 18.88 -13.90 -11.36
N LEU A 654 20.06 -13.58 -10.86
CA LEU A 654 20.34 -12.36 -10.11
C LEU A 654 21.77 -11.87 -10.37
N VAL A 655 22.01 -10.59 -10.13
CA VAL A 655 23.31 -9.95 -10.42
C VAL A 655 23.82 -9.25 -9.16
N ASN A 656 25.14 -9.20 -8.97
CA ASN A 656 25.74 -8.41 -7.90
C ASN A 656 26.16 -7.00 -8.33
N GLU A 657 26.60 -6.22 -7.35
CA GLU A 657 27.14 -4.87 -7.53
C GLU A 657 28.40 -4.81 -8.42
N GLY A 658 29.10 -5.95 -8.58
CA GLY A 658 30.21 -6.12 -9.53
C GLY A 658 29.82 -6.61 -10.94
N GLY A 659 28.52 -6.75 -11.25
CA GLY A 659 28.06 -7.21 -12.57
C GLY A 659 28.18 -8.72 -12.82
N VAL A 660 28.42 -9.51 -11.76
CA VAL A 660 28.52 -10.98 -11.83
C VAL A 660 27.13 -11.60 -11.79
N LEU A 661 26.86 -12.54 -12.71
CA LEU A 661 25.59 -13.26 -12.80
C LEU A 661 25.60 -14.49 -11.89
N TYR A 662 24.56 -14.61 -11.09
CA TYR A 662 24.28 -15.75 -10.24
C TYR A 662 22.96 -16.41 -10.64
N ARG A 663 22.85 -17.70 -10.35
CA ARG A 663 21.64 -18.51 -10.53
C ARG A 663 21.31 -19.21 -9.23
N ALA A 664 20.07 -19.09 -8.78
CA ALA A 664 19.55 -19.85 -7.66
C ALA A 664 19.34 -21.32 -8.06
N LEU A 665 19.92 -22.24 -7.31
CA LEU A 665 19.80 -23.69 -7.49
C LEU A 665 19.88 -24.35 -6.11
N GLN A 666 18.93 -25.24 -5.81
CA GLN A 666 18.94 -26.10 -4.62
C GLN A 666 19.05 -25.31 -3.31
N GLY A 667 18.34 -24.17 -3.20
CA GLY A 667 18.39 -23.30 -2.02
C GLY A 667 19.66 -22.45 -1.91
N ASN A 668 20.57 -22.51 -2.88
CA ASN A 668 21.80 -21.74 -2.92
C ASN A 668 21.84 -20.84 -4.17
N VAL A 669 22.83 -19.94 -4.25
CA VAL A 669 23.13 -19.13 -5.44
C VAL A 669 24.54 -19.42 -5.95
N GLU A 670 24.58 -20.02 -7.13
CA GLU A 670 25.82 -20.38 -7.82
C GLU A 670 26.20 -19.32 -8.85
N ARG A 671 27.49 -19.15 -9.09
CA ARG A 671 27.97 -18.21 -10.11
C ARG A 671 27.74 -18.81 -11.49
N ALA A 672 26.92 -18.16 -12.31
CA ALA A 672 26.51 -18.70 -13.61
C ALA A 672 27.40 -18.22 -14.77
N ALA A 673 27.86 -16.95 -14.74
CA ALA A 673 28.80 -16.35 -15.69
C ALA A 673 29.21 -14.92 -15.26
N SER A 674 30.15 -14.29 -15.97
CA SER A 674 30.28 -12.82 -16.02
C SER A 674 29.41 -12.28 -17.16
N CYS A 675 28.62 -11.23 -16.91
CA CYS A 675 27.89 -10.59 -18.01
C CYS A 675 28.89 -9.94 -18.97
N PRO A 676 28.82 -10.20 -20.29
CA PRO A 676 29.57 -9.41 -21.26
C PRO A 676 29.16 -7.95 -21.11
N GLU A 677 30.09 -7.02 -21.32
CA GLU A 677 30.03 -5.55 -21.10
C GLU A 677 28.93 -4.79 -21.86
N SER A 678 27.71 -5.32 -21.90
CA SER A 678 26.51 -4.65 -22.36
C SER A 678 25.62 -4.38 -21.15
N THR A 679 25.22 -3.12 -21.00
CA THR A 679 24.32 -2.55 -19.98
C THR A 679 22.93 -3.21 -19.89
N ALA A 680 22.68 -4.29 -20.65
CA ALA A 680 21.40 -5.00 -20.72
C ALA A 680 21.21 -6.06 -19.61
N CYS A 681 22.29 -6.62 -19.05
CA CYS A 681 22.21 -7.62 -17.98
C CYS A 681 21.70 -7.03 -16.64
N SER A 682 22.16 -5.83 -16.28
CA SER A 682 21.93 -5.26 -14.93
C SER A 682 20.59 -4.56 -14.77
N THR A 683 19.97 -4.08 -15.85
CA THR A 683 18.71 -3.32 -15.76
C THR A 683 17.49 -4.22 -15.55
N ASN A 684 17.52 -5.46 -16.05
CA ASN A 684 16.38 -6.37 -15.99
C ASN A 684 16.44 -7.40 -14.85
N LEU A 685 17.63 -7.78 -14.39
CA LEU A 685 17.79 -8.71 -13.26
C LEU A 685 17.69 -8.02 -11.90
N PRO A 686 17.28 -8.72 -10.83
CA PRO A 686 17.37 -8.22 -9.47
C PRO A 686 18.85 -8.07 -9.06
N LEU A 687 19.19 -6.87 -8.60
CA LEU A 687 20.50 -6.56 -8.02
C LEU A 687 20.51 -7.00 -6.55
N VAL A 688 21.48 -7.82 -6.17
CA VAL A 688 21.69 -8.29 -4.79
C VAL A 688 23.12 -7.97 -4.38
N LEU A 689 23.31 -7.34 -3.23
CA LEU A 689 24.64 -6.96 -2.76
C LEU A 689 25.47 -8.21 -2.41
N ASP A 690 26.80 -8.14 -2.47
CA ASP A 690 27.64 -9.32 -2.16
C ASP A 690 27.40 -9.82 -0.73
N ARG A 691 27.24 -8.90 0.22
CA ARG A 691 26.82 -9.20 1.60
C ARG A 691 25.45 -9.90 1.71
N GLN A 692 24.51 -9.61 0.81
CA GLN A 692 23.20 -10.27 0.77
C GLN A 692 23.26 -11.62 0.06
N LEU A 693 24.14 -11.76 -0.96
CA LEU A 693 24.47 -13.04 -1.57
C LEU A 693 25.03 -14.03 -0.53
N HIS A 694 25.82 -13.55 0.43
CA HIS A 694 26.28 -14.37 1.55
C HIS A 694 25.10 -14.94 2.38
N GLY A 695 24.09 -14.14 2.69
CA GLY A 695 22.87 -14.59 3.39
C GLY A 695 21.96 -15.51 2.55
N ILE A 696 21.99 -15.41 1.22
CA ILE A 696 21.26 -16.36 0.32
C ILE A 696 22.04 -17.68 0.18
N ARG A 697 23.37 -17.67 0.29
CA ARG A 697 24.25 -18.85 0.23
C ARG A 697 24.18 -19.75 1.48
N GLU A 698 23.40 -19.38 2.49
CA GLU A 698 23.35 -20.02 3.82
C GLU A 698 22.30 -21.15 3.95
N TYR A 699 21.53 -21.47 2.90
CA TYR A 699 20.44 -22.45 2.92
C TYR A 699 20.71 -23.68 2.04
N GLY A 700 21.69 -24.49 2.43
CA GLY A 700 21.94 -25.82 1.86
C GLY A 700 22.04 -26.89 2.95
N PRO A 701 22.09 -28.18 2.59
CA PRO A 701 21.68 -29.29 3.47
C PRO A 701 22.73 -29.77 4.50
N ALA A 702 23.84 -29.07 4.73
CA ALA A 702 24.97 -29.66 5.47
C ALA A 702 24.73 -29.92 6.98
N GLY A 703 23.58 -29.55 7.54
CA GLY A 703 23.20 -29.86 8.92
C GLY A 703 22.34 -31.12 9.11
N LEU A 704 21.89 -31.74 8.02
CA LEU A 704 21.00 -32.89 8.02
C LEU A 704 21.70 -34.04 7.30
N ALA A 705 21.89 -35.17 7.98
CA ALA A 705 22.57 -36.33 7.42
C ALA A 705 22.05 -37.66 7.97
N TRP A 706 22.37 -38.71 7.23
CA TRP A 706 22.31 -40.09 7.68
C TRP A 706 23.73 -40.49 8.09
N ALA A 707 23.98 -40.67 9.39
CA ALA A 707 25.33 -40.87 9.93
C ALA A 707 25.28 -41.77 11.16
N ASP A 708 26.21 -42.70 11.28
CA ASP A 708 26.34 -43.59 12.45
C ASP A 708 26.99 -42.82 13.61
N VAL A 709 26.19 -42.31 14.55
CA VAL A 709 26.69 -41.50 15.66
C VAL A 709 26.90 -42.31 16.93
N ASP A 710 26.40 -43.54 17.01
CA ASP A 710 26.60 -44.42 18.16
C ASP A 710 27.62 -45.55 17.93
N GLY A 711 28.09 -45.70 16.69
CA GLY A 711 29.11 -46.65 16.25
C GLY A 711 28.58 -48.06 16.11
N ASP A 712 27.27 -48.24 15.94
CA ASP A 712 26.63 -49.55 15.87
C ASP A 712 26.54 -50.13 14.43
N GLY A 713 27.09 -49.39 13.45
CA GLY A 713 27.12 -49.74 12.04
C GLY A 713 25.86 -49.37 11.27
N LYS A 714 24.88 -48.69 11.90
CA LYS A 714 23.65 -48.23 11.25
C LYS A 714 23.66 -46.71 11.15
N ALA A 715 23.13 -46.19 10.05
CA ALA A 715 23.01 -44.75 9.88
C ALA A 715 21.83 -44.17 10.68
N ASP A 716 22.12 -43.17 11.51
CA ASP A 716 21.15 -42.44 12.31
C ASP A 716 20.66 -41.18 11.60
N TYR A 717 19.45 -40.74 11.96
CA TYR A 717 18.89 -39.51 11.40
C TYR A 717 19.31 -38.28 12.20
N CYS A 718 20.34 -37.58 11.72
CA CYS A 718 20.93 -36.42 12.35
C CYS A 718 20.47 -35.09 11.74
N ARG A 719 20.21 -34.10 12.60
CA ARG A 719 19.71 -32.77 12.21
C ARG A 719 20.15 -31.69 13.19
N ARG A 720 20.14 -30.45 12.75
CA ARG A 720 20.26 -29.26 13.61
C ARG A 720 18.92 -28.91 14.25
N VAL A 721 18.90 -28.52 15.52
CA VAL A 721 17.69 -28.13 16.26
C VAL A 721 17.95 -26.89 17.11
N GLY A 722 16.95 -26.01 17.29
CA GLY A 722 17.09 -24.68 17.91
C GLY A 722 16.60 -23.57 16.96
N THR A 723 16.61 -22.32 17.42
CA THR A 723 16.06 -21.16 16.69
C THR A 723 17.08 -20.06 16.39
N VAL A 724 18.12 -19.93 17.21
CA VAL A 724 19.14 -18.88 17.14
C VAL A 724 20.54 -19.49 17.34
N ASN A 725 21.38 -19.33 16.32
CA ASN A 725 22.77 -19.79 16.35
C ASN A 725 23.53 -19.17 17.55
N HIS A 726 24.36 -19.99 18.22
CA HIS A 726 25.11 -19.68 19.45
C HIS A 726 24.30 -19.48 20.74
N GLN A 727 22.96 -19.53 20.70
CA GLN A 727 22.13 -19.37 21.91
C GLN A 727 21.43 -20.66 22.31
N ASP A 728 20.60 -21.19 21.41
CA ASP A 728 19.84 -22.43 21.62
C ASP A 728 20.12 -23.48 20.53
N SER A 729 21.08 -23.20 19.64
CA SER A 729 21.51 -24.09 18.57
C SER A 729 22.13 -25.38 19.12
N LYS A 730 21.64 -26.51 18.62
CA LYS A 730 22.05 -27.87 18.99
C LYS A 730 22.06 -28.77 17.75
N VAL A 731 22.62 -29.96 17.89
CA VAL A 731 22.42 -31.08 16.96
C VAL A 731 21.72 -32.23 17.67
N SER A 732 20.84 -32.91 16.95
CA SER A 732 20.06 -34.04 17.45
C SER A 732 20.08 -35.17 16.44
N CYS A 733 20.29 -36.40 16.91
CA CYS A 733 20.30 -37.59 16.10
C CYS A 733 19.32 -38.61 16.66
N THR A 734 18.40 -39.09 15.82
CA THR A 734 17.46 -40.15 16.18
C THR A 734 18.05 -41.48 15.74
N LEU A 735 18.37 -42.33 16.73
CA LEU A 735 19.15 -43.55 16.52
C LEU A 735 18.35 -44.60 15.77
N SER A 736 18.94 -45.26 14.79
CA SER A 736 18.34 -46.40 14.11
C SER A 736 18.41 -47.65 14.99
N THR A 737 17.35 -48.46 15.00
CA THR A 737 17.38 -49.79 15.63
C THR A 737 17.50 -50.91 14.59
N GLY A 738 17.57 -50.55 13.31
CA GLY A 738 17.55 -51.43 12.15
C GLY A 738 16.19 -52.03 11.78
N SER A 739 15.23 -52.04 12.70
CA SER A 739 13.82 -52.34 12.40
C SER A 739 12.90 -51.14 12.60
N GLY A 740 13.46 -49.97 12.91
CA GLY A 740 12.76 -48.75 13.28
C GLY A 740 13.73 -47.71 13.85
N TYR A 741 13.20 -46.79 14.67
CA TYR A 741 13.98 -45.72 15.27
C TYR A 741 13.77 -45.66 16.79
N GLY A 742 14.87 -45.46 17.52
CA GLY A 742 14.93 -45.43 18.97
C GLY A 742 15.03 -44.03 19.56
N ALA A 743 15.89 -43.89 20.57
CA ALA A 743 16.07 -42.63 21.29
C ALA A 743 16.64 -41.53 20.38
N THR A 744 16.32 -40.27 20.70
CA THR A 744 17.00 -39.12 20.09
C THR A 744 18.06 -38.59 21.05
N VAL A 745 19.33 -38.64 20.65
CA VAL A 745 20.45 -38.03 21.37
C VAL A 745 20.63 -36.59 20.92
N THR A 746 20.90 -35.67 21.84
CA THR A 746 20.97 -34.22 21.55
C THR A 746 22.18 -33.61 22.24
N SER A 747 22.87 -32.71 21.54
CA SER A 747 24.02 -32.00 22.09
C SER A 747 23.63 -30.95 23.12
N GLY A 748 24.61 -30.50 23.91
CA GLY A 748 24.53 -29.18 24.53
C GLY A 748 24.44 -28.06 23.48
N VAL A 749 24.31 -26.80 23.93
CA VAL A 749 24.35 -25.66 23.00
C VAL A 749 25.69 -25.67 22.28
N THR A 750 25.64 -25.71 20.95
CA THR A 750 26.78 -25.75 20.05
C THR A 750 26.49 -24.80 18.89
N ASP A 751 27.49 -24.13 18.35
CA ASP A 751 27.29 -23.36 17.13
C ASP A 751 27.01 -24.31 15.97
N TRP A 752 26.22 -23.86 15.00
CA TRP A 752 26.06 -24.62 13.76
C TRP A 752 27.21 -24.38 12.78
N GLY A 753 28.08 -23.41 13.04
CA GLY A 753 29.17 -23.03 12.14
C GLY A 753 28.71 -22.61 10.75
N TYR A 754 29.65 -22.42 9.84
CA TYR A 754 29.37 -22.16 8.42
C TYR A 754 28.78 -23.39 7.74
N LEU A 755 28.00 -23.16 6.69
CA LEU A 755 27.37 -24.24 5.92
C LEU A 755 28.39 -25.06 5.14
N VAL A 756 29.23 -24.41 4.33
CA VAL A 756 30.17 -25.08 3.44
C VAL A 756 31.44 -25.47 4.21
N GLY A 757 31.71 -26.77 4.27
CA GLY A 757 32.75 -27.35 5.13
C GLY A 757 32.21 -27.95 6.43
N ARG A 758 30.89 -28.15 6.54
CA ARG A 758 30.27 -28.94 7.60
C ARG A 758 30.03 -30.37 7.14
N GLN A 759 30.30 -31.34 8.01
CA GLN A 759 30.16 -32.77 7.71
C GLN A 759 30.01 -33.55 9.02
N TRP A 760 29.35 -34.70 8.94
CA TRP A 760 29.43 -35.73 9.98
C TRP A 760 30.63 -36.62 9.64
N ALA A 761 31.65 -36.62 10.49
CA ALA A 761 32.91 -37.30 10.23
C ALA A 761 33.55 -37.76 11.53
N ASP A 762 34.19 -38.92 11.55
CA ASP A 762 34.91 -39.43 12.72
C ASP A 762 36.23 -38.67 12.88
N MET A 763 36.24 -37.63 13.72
CA MET A 763 37.44 -36.81 13.92
C MET A 763 38.37 -37.41 14.97
N ASN A 764 37.88 -38.33 15.81
CA ASN A 764 38.62 -38.84 16.95
C ASN A 764 39.08 -40.29 16.82
N GLY A 765 38.64 -40.99 15.78
CA GLY A 765 39.01 -42.36 15.45
C GLY A 765 38.25 -43.40 16.25
N ASP A 766 37.12 -43.05 16.88
CA ASP A 766 36.30 -43.98 17.66
C ASP A 766 35.19 -44.66 16.84
N ARG A 767 35.18 -44.44 15.52
CA ARG A 767 34.21 -44.92 14.53
C ARG A 767 32.80 -44.34 14.71
N LYS A 768 32.65 -43.25 15.45
CA LYS A 768 31.39 -42.52 15.54
C LYS A 768 31.48 -41.25 14.72
N ALA A 769 30.40 -40.91 14.04
CA ALA A 769 30.34 -39.69 13.26
C ALA A 769 30.19 -38.48 14.19
N ASP A 770 31.10 -37.53 14.07
CA ASP A 770 31.12 -36.32 14.87
C ASP A 770 30.64 -35.11 14.08
N PHE A 771 30.07 -34.11 14.77
CA PHE A 771 29.56 -32.92 14.11
C PHE A 771 30.68 -31.89 13.85
N CYS A 772 31.31 -32.02 12.69
CA CYS A 772 32.43 -31.20 12.23
C CYS A 772 32.00 -30.04 11.32
N ARG A 773 32.63 -28.88 11.47
CA ARG A 773 32.26 -27.61 10.80
C ARG A 773 33.37 -26.57 10.87
N LEU A 774 33.12 -25.45 10.20
CA LEU A 774 33.94 -24.25 10.33
C LEU A 774 33.24 -23.22 11.21
N GLY A 775 33.99 -22.43 11.98
CA GLY A 775 33.47 -21.28 12.72
C GLY A 775 34.41 -20.07 12.68
N GLY A 776 34.05 -19.03 13.43
CA GLY A 776 34.74 -17.73 13.47
C GLY A 776 34.02 -16.62 12.69
N ASN A 777 34.53 -15.39 12.70
CA ASN A 777 33.82 -14.23 12.16
C ASN A 777 34.12 -13.95 10.68
N ASP A 778 35.24 -14.46 10.16
CA ASP A 778 35.67 -14.29 8.77
C ASP A 778 36.44 -15.54 8.33
N LEU A 779 35.91 -16.26 7.33
CA LEU A 779 36.51 -17.48 6.81
C LEU A 779 37.91 -17.31 6.19
N ARG A 780 38.35 -16.08 5.91
CA ARG A 780 39.66 -15.79 5.31
C ARG A 780 40.73 -15.39 6.33
N THR A 781 40.34 -14.78 7.45
CA THR A 781 41.28 -14.19 8.42
C THR A 781 41.05 -14.65 9.87
N ASP A 782 39.91 -15.25 10.16
CA ASP A 782 39.47 -15.67 11.50
C ASP A 782 38.61 -16.93 11.41
N ALA A 783 39.12 -17.98 10.77
CA ALA A 783 38.42 -19.26 10.64
C ALA A 783 39.00 -20.33 11.58
N TYR A 784 38.14 -21.24 12.03
CA TYR A 784 38.51 -22.38 12.86
C TYR A 784 37.82 -23.64 12.34
N ALA A 785 38.55 -24.75 12.31
CA ALA A 785 37.94 -26.08 12.23
C ALA A 785 37.44 -26.45 13.62
N LEU A 786 36.19 -26.88 13.70
CA LEU A 786 35.46 -27.17 14.93
C LEU A 786 34.79 -28.52 14.78
N CYS A 787 34.88 -29.38 15.79
CA CYS A 787 34.07 -30.58 15.81
C CYS A 787 33.51 -30.86 17.20
N THR A 788 32.24 -31.26 17.27
CA THR A 788 31.60 -31.68 18.52
C THR A 788 31.50 -33.21 18.52
N PRO A 789 32.35 -33.93 19.29
CA PRO A 789 32.40 -35.38 19.23
C PRO A 789 31.16 -36.06 19.78
N SER A 790 30.71 -37.13 19.12
CA SER A 790 29.66 -37.99 19.65
C SER A 790 30.23 -38.91 20.74
N SER A 791 29.46 -39.13 21.80
CA SER A 791 29.74 -40.20 22.78
C SER A 791 28.89 -41.45 22.53
N GLY A 792 28.04 -41.44 21.50
CA GLY A 792 27.02 -42.44 21.17
C GLY A 792 25.72 -42.32 21.95
N SER A 793 25.77 -41.81 23.18
CA SER A 793 24.56 -41.47 23.96
C SER A 793 24.34 -39.96 24.11
N GLY A 794 25.15 -39.14 23.43
CA GLY A 794 25.19 -37.69 23.57
C GLY A 794 26.40 -37.10 22.84
N PHE A 795 26.79 -35.88 23.20
CA PHE A 795 27.90 -35.18 22.58
C PHE A 795 28.85 -34.58 23.62
N SER A 796 30.15 -34.65 23.35
CA SER A 796 31.24 -34.10 24.15
C SER A 796 31.51 -32.63 23.82
N ALA A 797 32.44 -32.00 24.54
CA ALA A 797 32.84 -30.61 24.29
C ALA A 797 33.44 -30.43 22.88
N THR A 798 33.14 -29.30 22.24
CA THR A 798 33.67 -28.96 20.91
C THR A 798 35.20 -28.83 20.94
N VAL A 799 35.88 -29.61 20.11
CA VAL A 799 37.31 -29.51 19.81
C VAL A 799 37.51 -28.42 18.76
N VAL A 800 38.51 -27.56 18.96
CA VAL A 800 38.75 -26.36 18.15
C VAL A 800 40.20 -26.34 17.67
N SER A 801 40.41 -26.07 16.38
CA SER A 801 41.75 -25.89 15.81
C SER A 801 42.37 -24.55 16.22
N ALA A 802 43.67 -24.36 15.97
CA ALA A 802 44.23 -23.03 15.85
C ALA A 802 43.53 -22.25 14.70
N ARG A 803 43.77 -20.93 14.61
CA ARG A 803 43.28 -20.14 13.47
C ARG A 803 43.81 -20.73 12.16
N ILE A 804 42.90 -20.93 11.22
CA ILE A 804 43.20 -21.41 9.88
C ILE A 804 42.64 -20.44 8.82
N ASP A 805 43.14 -20.56 7.60
CA ASP A 805 42.46 -20.04 6.41
C ASP A 805 41.51 -21.14 5.92
N ALA A 806 40.20 -20.88 5.85
CA ALA A 806 39.22 -21.88 5.42
C ALA A 806 39.33 -22.28 3.94
N GLY A 807 40.14 -21.56 3.15
CA GLY A 807 40.31 -21.78 1.72
C GLY A 807 39.04 -21.53 0.92
N HIS A 808 39.05 -21.93 -0.34
CA HIS A 808 37.88 -21.85 -1.21
C HIS A 808 36.76 -22.75 -0.72
N SER A 809 35.51 -22.30 -0.85
CA SER A 809 34.33 -23.07 -0.42
C SER A 809 34.20 -24.39 -1.18
N ALA A 810 34.48 -24.40 -2.49
CA ALA A 810 34.53 -25.62 -3.29
C ALA A 810 35.85 -26.37 -3.08
N GLY A 811 35.77 -27.62 -2.62
CA GLY A 811 36.93 -28.46 -2.30
C GLY A 811 37.33 -28.43 -0.83
N ARG A 812 36.42 -28.06 0.08
CA ARG A 812 36.56 -28.36 1.51
C ARG A 812 36.05 -29.77 1.79
N ALA A 813 36.74 -30.52 2.62
CA ALA A 813 36.32 -31.86 3.04
C ALA A 813 36.85 -32.19 4.43
N TRP A 814 36.16 -33.11 5.11
CA TRP A 814 36.68 -33.85 6.26
C TRP A 814 37.06 -35.24 5.78
N ALA A 815 38.36 -35.52 5.69
CA ALA A 815 38.87 -36.74 5.07
C ALA A 815 40.19 -37.17 5.73
N ASP A 816 40.41 -38.48 5.85
CA ASP A 816 41.65 -39.01 6.42
C ASP A 816 42.79 -38.91 5.39
N VAL A 817 43.50 -37.78 5.38
CA VAL A 817 44.58 -37.55 4.42
C VAL A 817 45.85 -38.27 4.83
N ASN A 818 45.98 -38.58 6.12
CA ASN A 818 47.21 -39.11 6.71
C ASN A 818 47.20 -40.62 6.96
N GLY A 819 46.03 -41.25 6.87
CA GLY A 819 45.79 -42.68 7.00
C GLY A 819 45.76 -43.16 8.45
N ASP A 820 45.47 -42.28 9.41
CA ASP A 820 45.43 -42.61 10.84
C ASP A 820 44.02 -42.94 11.37
N GLY A 821 43.05 -43.03 10.46
CA GLY A 821 41.66 -43.33 10.75
C GLY A 821 40.84 -42.14 11.26
N LYS A 822 41.38 -40.92 11.22
CA LYS A 822 40.68 -39.71 11.69
C LYS A 822 40.44 -38.75 10.54
N ALA A 823 39.31 -38.05 10.59
CA ALA A 823 38.97 -37.06 9.58
C ALA A 823 39.75 -35.75 9.78
N ASP A 824 40.55 -35.40 8.77
CA ASP A 824 41.32 -34.17 8.71
C ASP A 824 40.57 -33.07 7.95
N PHE A 825 40.74 -31.81 8.34
CA PHE A 825 40.09 -30.71 7.65
C PHE A 825 40.92 -30.23 6.44
N CYS A 826 40.51 -30.67 5.26
CA CYS A 826 41.16 -30.40 3.98
C CYS A 826 40.48 -29.27 3.18
N ARG A 827 41.28 -28.46 2.48
CA ARG A 827 40.80 -27.36 1.62
C ARG A 827 41.79 -26.99 0.52
N VAL A 828 41.31 -26.22 -0.44
CA VAL A 828 42.14 -25.55 -1.47
C VAL A 828 42.43 -24.11 -1.05
N ARG A 829 43.69 -23.69 -1.09
CA ARG A 829 44.18 -22.32 -0.84
C ARG A 829 44.85 -21.71 -2.08
N GLY A 830 45.16 -20.41 -2.02
CA GLY A 830 45.79 -19.64 -3.11
C GLY A 830 44.83 -18.67 -3.81
N GLY A 831 45.38 -17.65 -4.48
CA GLY A 831 44.61 -16.59 -5.15
C GLY A 831 44.33 -16.83 -6.63
N THR A 832 45.23 -17.53 -7.32
CA THR A 832 45.24 -17.71 -8.78
C THR A 832 45.48 -19.18 -9.12
N ASN A 833 44.56 -19.75 -9.90
CA ASN A 833 44.69 -21.15 -10.34
C ASN A 833 46.04 -21.40 -11.03
N HIS A 834 46.64 -22.58 -10.82
CA HIS A 834 47.98 -22.99 -11.30
C HIS A 834 49.18 -22.19 -10.81
N THR A 835 49.03 -20.94 -10.38
CA THR A 835 50.15 -20.08 -10.03
C THR A 835 50.56 -20.25 -8.58
N ASP A 836 49.59 -20.09 -7.66
CA ASP A 836 49.78 -20.15 -6.21
C ASP A 836 48.68 -20.97 -5.52
N ALA A 837 47.91 -21.74 -6.29
CA ALA A 837 46.87 -22.62 -5.80
C ALA A 837 47.47 -23.93 -5.27
N PHE A 838 47.10 -24.34 -4.05
CA PHE A 838 47.57 -25.58 -3.43
C PHE A 838 46.53 -26.15 -2.48
N VAL A 839 46.66 -27.43 -2.14
CA VAL A 839 45.83 -28.08 -1.12
C VAL A 839 46.50 -27.99 0.23
N SER A 840 45.69 -27.80 1.28
CA SER A 840 46.12 -27.79 2.66
C SER A 840 45.12 -28.54 3.54
N CYS A 841 45.61 -29.45 4.37
CA CYS A 841 44.81 -30.23 5.31
C CYS A 841 45.33 -30.01 6.73
N THR A 842 44.46 -29.66 7.67
CA THR A 842 44.79 -29.57 9.09
C THR A 842 44.45 -30.91 9.75
N PRO A 843 45.45 -31.73 10.14
CA PRO A 843 45.19 -33.06 10.66
C PRO A 843 44.52 -33.05 12.02
N SER A 844 43.61 -33.99 12.27
CA SER A 844 43.09 -34.24 13.60
C SER A 844 44.07 -35.11 14.40
N THR A 845 44.23 -34.81 15.68
CA THR A 845 44.93 -35.70 16.63
C THR A 845 43.98 -36.45 17.55
N GLY A 846 42.67 -36.29 17.31
CA GLY A 846 41.56 -36.84 18.08
C GLY A 846 41.16 -36.06 19.33
N ALA A 847 42.10 -35.33 19.95
CA ALA A 847 41.80 -34.38 21.03
C ALA A 847 42.08 -32.92 20.64
N ALA A 848 42.77 -32.69 19.52
CA ALA A 848 43.13 -31.38 19.00
C ALA A 848 43.39 -31.47 17.48
N PHE A 849 43.96 -30.40 16.92
CA PHE A 849 44.39 -30.33 15.52
C PHE A 849 45.89 -30.07 15.43
N GLY A 850 46.55 -30.70 14.46
CA GLY A 850 47.97 -30.58 14.16
C GLY A 850 48.31 -29.45 13.17
N ASN A 851 49.55 -29.47 12.66
CA ASN A 851 50.01 -28.52 11.63
C ASN A 851 49.55 -28.93 10.23
N ASP A 852 49.32 -27.95 9.36
CA ASP A 852 48.87 -28.18 7.99
C ASP A 852 49.83 -29.08 7.19
N ILE A 853 49.28 -30.14 6.57
CA ILE A 853 49.89 -30.90 5.48
C ILE A 853 49.50 -30.21 4.17
N SER A 854 50.46 -29.81 3.34
CA SER A 854 50.20 -29.06 2.11
C SER A 854 50.82 -29.71 0.88
N SER A 855 50.18 -29.51 -0.27
CA SER A 855 50.75 -29.86 -1.57
C SER A 855 51.65 -28.75 -2.10
N THR A 856 52.42 -29.06 -3.15
CA THR A 856 52.96 -28.02 -4.04
C THR A 856 51.85 -27.36 -4.86
N ASN A 857 52.19 -26.32 -5.62
CA ASN A 857 51.21 -25.62 -6.46
C ASN A 857 50.62 -26.56 -7.53
N LEU A 858 49.30 -26.51 -7.68
CA LEU A 858 48.52 -27.35 -8.56
C LEU A 858 47.36 -26.58 -9.20
N ASP A 859 46.79 -27.15 -10.28
CA ASP A 859 45.47 -26.73 -10.75
C ASP A 859 44.41 -27.20 -9.77
N TRP A 860 43.55 -26.35 -9.23
CA TRP A 860 42.46 -26.80 -8.37
C TRP A 860 41.26 -27.43 -9.10
N GLY A 861 41.25 -27.41 -10.43
CA GLY A 861 40.20 -27.97 -11.28
C GLY A 861 38.84 -27.24 -11.20
N ALA A 862 37.82 -27.79 -11.83
CA ALA A 862 36.44 -27.31 -11.73
C ALA A 862 35.90 -27.50 -10.30
N ALA A 863 35.07 -26.57 -9.80
CA ALA A 863 34.48 -26.65 -8.46
C ALA A 863 33.71 -27.97 -8.24
N ALA A 864 32.92 -28.38 -9.23
CA ALA A 864 32.18 -29.63 -9.20
C ALA A 864 33.05 -30.81 -9.65
N GLY A 865 33.14 -31.84 -8.80
CA GLY A 865 34.00 -33.01 -9.00
C GLY A 865 35.37 -32.94 -8.30
N ARG A 866 35.64 -31.90 -7.48
CA ARG A 866 36.74 -31.92 -6.51
C ARG A 866 36.37 -32.87 -5.36
N ALA A 867 37.28 -33.74 -4.98
CA ALA A 867 37.11 -34.63 -3.83
C ALA A 867 38.45 -34.95 -3.17
N PHE A 868 38.37 -35.27 -1.88
CA PHE A 868 39.40 -36.00 -1.15
C PHE A 868 38.93 -37.44 -1.07
N THR A 869 39.63 -38.36 -1.73
CA THR A 869 39.14 -39.72 -2.01
C THR A 869 40.31 -40.67 -2.22
N ASP A 870 40.21 -41.92 -1.80
CA ASP A 870 41.31 -42.89 -1.97
C ASP A 870 41.36 -43.36 -3.43
N PHE A 871 42.24 -42.75 -4.23
CA PHE A 871 42.37 -43.05 -5.65
C PHE A 871 43.33 -44.22 -5.88
N ASN A 872 44.29 -44.45 -4.98
CA ASN A 872 45.32 -45.48 -5.16
C ASN A 872 45.06 -46.78 -4.36
N GLY A 873 44.10 -46.76 -3.45
CA GLY A 873 43.72 -47.88 -2.59
C GLY A 873 44.65 -48.06 -1.39
N ASP A 874 45.36 -47.01 -0.97
CA ASP A 874 46.35 -47.07 0.12
C ASP A 874 45.81 -46.66 1.49
N GLY A 875 44.50 -46.37 1.56
CA GLY A 875 43.78 -45.97 2.77
C GLY A 875 43.88 -44.48 3.10
N LYS A 876 44.51 -43.67 2.25
CA LYS A 876 44.60 -42.20 2.43
C LYS A 876 43.75 -41.48 1.40
N ALA A 877 43.20 -40.34 1.79
CA ALA A 877 42.45 -39.50 0.88
C ALA A 877 43.38 -38.69 -0.04
N ASP A 878 43.27 -38.90 -1.34
CA ASP A 878 43.96 -38.18 -2.41
C ASP A 878 43.13 -36.99 -2.92
N PHE A 879 43.79 -35.93 -3.40
CA PHE A 879 43.07 -34.79 -3.96
C PHE A 879 42.80 -34.96 -5.46
N CYS A 880 41.56 -35.36 -5.76
CA CYS A 880 41.07 -35.64 -7.10
C CYS A 880 40.16 -34.54 -7.64
N ARG A 881 40.27 -34.22 -8.94
CA ARG A 881 39.49 -33.15 -9.59
C ARG A 881 39.37 -33.32 -11.09
N VAL A 882 38.44 -32.55 -11.67
CA VAL A 882 38.28 -32.40 -13.12
C VAL A 882 39.03 -31.15 -13.59
N VAL A 883 39.85 -31.27 -14.62
CA VAL A 883 40.72 -30.23 -15.17
C VAL A 883 40.43 -30.02 -16.66
N GLY A 884 40.83 -28.87 -17.20
CA GLY A 884 40.76 -28.56 -18.62
C GLY A 884 39.90 -27.34 -18.96
N THR A 885 39.87 -26.98 -20.25
CA THR A 885 39.13 -25.81 -20.75
C THR A 885 38.06 -26.13 -21.80
N VAL A 886 38.08 -27.32 -22.41
CA VAL A 886 37.11 -27.73 -23.44
C VAL A 886 36.69 -29.18 -23.23
N ASN A 887 35.38 -29.42 -23.13
CA ASN A 887 34.79 -30.75 -22.93
C ASN A 887 35.23 -31.74 -24.04
N HIS A 888 35.49 -32.99 -23.69
CA HIS A 888 35.99 -34.10 -24.54
C HIS A 888 37.39 -33.93 -25.17
N THR A 889 37.83 -32.72 -25.52
CA THR A 889 39.08 -32.52 -26.28
C THR A 889 40.27 -32.08 -25.43
N ALA A 890 40.02 -31.32 -24.37
CA ALA A 890 41.06 -30.80 -23.47
C ALA A 890 40.65 -30.94 -22.00
N ALA A 891 39.70 -31.82 -21.74
CA ALA A 891 39.10 -32.12 -20.45
C ALA A 891 39.70 -33.42 -19.92
N TYR A 892 40.18 -33.48 -18.69
CA TYR A 892 40.72 -34.70 -18.10
C TYR A 892 40.50 -34.68 -16.60
N VAL A 893 40.63 -35.83 -15.94
CA VAL A 893 40.64 -35.91 -14.48
C VAL A 893 42.05 -36.08 -13.95
N SER A 894 42.28 -35.58 -12.74
CA SER A 894 43.59 -35.59 -12.12
C SER A 894 43.51 -35.81 -10.62
N CYS A 895 44.37 -36.68 -10.10
CA CYS A 895 44.50 -37.00 -8.68
C CYS A 895 45.92 -36.75 -8.21
N THR A 896 46.08 -35.93 -7.17
CA THR A 896 47.35 -35.70 -6.48
C THR A 896 47.36 -36.53 -5.20
N VAL A 897 48.25 -37.51 -5.15
CA VAL A 897 48.22 -38.58 -4.13
C VAL A 897 48.79 -38.09 -2.80
N SER A 898 48.15 -38.43 -1.69
CA SER A 898 48.70 -38.18 -0.34
C SER A 898 49.74 -39.25 0.02
N ARG A 899 50.82 -38.84 0.69
CA ARG A 899 51.77 -39.76 1.35
C ARG A 899 51.64 -39.75 2.87
N GLY A 900 50.65 -39.01 3.37
CA GLY A 900 50.29 -38.85 4.78
C GLY A 900 51.10 -37.85 5.59
N GLY A 901 52.28 -37.43 5.13
CA GLY A 901 52.98 -36.24 5.65
C GLY A 901 53.04 -35.07 4.66
N ASP A 902 52.87 -35.37 3.38
CA ASP A 902 52.86 -34.43 2.26
C ASP A 902 52.00 -34.99 1.10
N PHE A 903 51.90 -34.22 0.01
CA PHE A 903 51.31 -34.70 -1.24
C PHE A 903 52.40 -35.01 -2.27
N GLY A 904 52.20 -36.12 -2.99
CA GLY A 904 53.11 -36.66 -3.97
C GLY A 904 52.73 -36.43 -5.42
N ALA A 905 52.88 -37.48 -6.24
CA ALA A 905 52.69 -37.40 -7.68
C ALA A 905 51.24 -37.05 -8.04
N THR A 906 51.07 -36.35 -9.17
CA THR A 906 49.77 -36.11 -9.78
C THR A 906 49.61 -37.00 -11.00
N TYR A 907 48.56 -37.82 -11.00
CA TYR A 907 48.19 -38.67 -12.13
C TYR A 907 47.00 -38.07 -12.86
N SER A 908 47.01 -38.09 -14.19
CA SER A 908 45.95 -37.53 -15.03
C SER A 908 45.45 -38.55 -16.05
N SER A 909 44.18 -38.48 -16.40
CA SER A 909 43.60 -39.30 -17.46
C SER A 909 43.99 -38.78 -18.85
N GLN A 910 43.77 -39.60 -19.88
CA GLN A 910 43.60 -39.09 -21.24
C GLN A 910 42.40 -38.13 -21.31
N PRO A 911 42.28 -37.30 -22.36
CA PRO A 911 41.11 -36.46 -22.55
C PRO A 911 39.81 -37.27 -22.46
N THR A 912 38.87 -36.76 -21.68
CA THR A 912 37.61 -37.40 -21.30
C THR A 912 36.52 -36.35 -21.24
N ASP A 913 35.26 -36.75 -21.15
CA ASP A 913 34.18 -35.78 -20.97
C ASP A 913 34.11 -35.29 -19.51
N TRP A 914 33.66 -34.06 -19.30
CA TRP A 914 33.45 -33.57 -17.94
C TRP A 914 32.17 -34.10 -17.30
N GLY A 915 31.25 -34.64 -18.09
CA GLY A 915 29.88 -34.91 -17.67
C GLY A 915 29.16 -33.69 -17.09
N PHE A 916 28.00 -33.95 -16.50
CA PHE A 916 27.19 -32.91 -15.84
C PHE A 916 27.74 -32.60 -14.44
N GLY A 917 27.97 -31.30 -14.15
CA GLY A 917 28.64 -30.83 -12.94
C GLY A 917 28.08 -31.36 -11.62
N ALA A 918 26.77 -31.26 -11.41
CA ALA A 918 26.11 -31.58 -10.13
C ALA A 918 26.19 -33.07 -9.71
N ASP A 919 26.67 -33.96 -10.58
CA ASP A 919 26.65 -35.43 -10.37
C ASP A 919 27.98 -36.10 -10.71
N ARG A 920 29.06 -35.32 -10.63
CA ARG A 920 30.43 -35.83 -10.70
C ARG A 920 30.80 -36.38 -9.34
N VAL A 921 31.10 -37.67 -9.27
CA VAL A 921 31.47 -38.34 -8.02
C VAL A 921 32.73 -39.17 -8.21
N TRP A 922 33.34 -39.50 -7.09
CA TRP A 922 34.43 -40.46 -7.00
C TRP A 922 33.90 -41.64 -6.18
N ALA A 923 33.82 -42.82 -6.79
CA ALA A 923 33.22 -44.00 -6.18
C ALA A 923 33.91 -45.26 -6.72
N ASP A 924 34.09 -46.28 -5.89
CA ASP A 924 34.59 -47.58 -6.32
C ASP A 924 33.48 -48.35 -7.04
N VAL A 925 33.48 -48.34 -8.37
CA VAL A 925 32.46 -49.06 -9.15
C VAL A 925 32.91 -50.45 -9.57
N ASN A 926 34.14 -50.83 -9.28
CA ASN A 926 34.71 -52.10 -9.72
C ASN A 926 35.14 -53.04 -8.58
N GLY A 927 35.07 -52.58 -7.33
CA GLY A 927 35.33 -53.33 -6.12
C GLY A 927 36.83 -53.50 -5.81
N ASP A 928 37.71 -52.72 -6.44
CA ASP A 928 39.16 -52.76 -6.21
C ASP A 928 39.63 -51.87 -5.05
N LYS A 929 38.68 -51.24 -4.33
CA LYS A 929 38.87 -50.29 -3.24
C LYS A 929 39.51 -48.97 -3.68
N ARG A 930 39.49 -48.66 -4.98
CA ARG A 930 39.94 -47.38 -5.50
C ARG A 930 38.77 -46.58 -6.01
N SER A 931 38.88 -45.26 -5.88
CA SER A 931 37.82 -44.37 -6.28
C SER A 931 37.90 -44.06 -7.78
N ASP A 932 36.87 -44.45 -8.52
CA ASP A 932 36.70 -44.21 -9.95
C ASP A 932 35.94 -42.91 -10.21
N PHE A 933 36.22 -42.23 -11.33
CA PHE A 933 35.54 -40.98 -11.65
C PHE A 933 34.24 -41.22 -12.43
N CYS A 934 33.11 -41.12 -11.74
CA CYS A 934 31.77 -41.38 -12.28
C CYS A 934 30.96 -40.11 -12.51
N ARG A 935 30.18 -40.10 -13.59
CA ARG A 935 29.39 -38.93 -14.01
C ARG A 935 28.24 -39.30 -14.95
N ARG A 936 27.26 -38.40 -15.05
CA ARG A 936 26.25 -38.43 -16.12
C ARG A 936 26.84 -37.98 -17.45
N VAL A 937 26.49 -38.66 -18.53
CA VAL A 937 26.94 -38.39 -19.89
C VAL A 937 25.80 -38.56 -20.90
N GLY A 938 25.97 -38.06 -22.12
CA GLY A 938 24.92 -38.09 -23.15
C GLY A 938 24.00 -36.87 -23.08
N SER A 939 22.72 -37.05 -23.40
CA SER A 939 21.72 -35.97 -23.46
C SER A 939 20.42 -36.37 -22.76
N ILE A 940 19.46 -35.44 -22.64
CA ILE A 940 18.13 -35.77 -22.09
C ILE A 940 17.41 -36.82 -22.96
N ALA A 941 17.66 -36.83 -24.28
CA ALA A 941 17.11 -37.82 -25.20
C ALA A 941 17.85 -39.16 -25.14
N GLU A 942 19.13 -39.14 -24.76
CA GLU A 942 19.98 -40.33 -24.64
C GLU A 942 20.76 -40.30 -23.32
N PRO A 943 20.07 -40.46 -22.17
CA PRO A 943 20.71 -40.33 -20.87
C PRO A 943 21.53 -41.58 -20.57
N ARG A 944 22.77 -41.37 -20.13
CA ARG A 944 23.72 -42.44 -19.75
C ARG A 944 24.54 -42.02 -18.52
N VAL A 945 25.21 -42.99 -17.91
CA VAL A 945 26.25 -42.77 -16.92
C VAL A 945 27.56 -43.38 -17.40
N ALA A 946 28.68 -42.81 -16.97
CA ALA A 946 30.00 -43.31 -17.29
C ALA A 946 30.94 -43.19 -16.11
N CYS A 947 31.87 -44.14 -15.98
CA CYS A 947 32.91 -44.16 -14.96
C CYS A 947 34.27 -44.39 -15.60
N THR A 948 35.25 -43.52 -15.30
CA THR A 948 36.64 -43.68 -15.73
C THR A 948 37.42 -44.34 -14.60
N LEU A 949 37.85 -45.57 -14.84
CA LEU A 949 38.39 -46.41 -13.77
C LEU A 949 39.79 -45.97 -13.33
N SER A 950 40.05 -45.99 -12.03
CA SER A 950 41.38 -45.82 -11.46
C SER A 950 42.24 -47.06 -11.70
N THR A 951 43.55 -46.85 -11.82
CA THR A 951 44.57 -47.92 -11.77
C THR A 951 45.51 -47.74 -10.57
N GLY A 952 45.24 -46.73 -9.74
CA GLY A 952 46.06 -46.25 -8.62
C GLY A 952 47.36 -45.52 -9.00
N THR A 953 47.77 -45.58 -10.27
CA THR A 953 48.92 -44.83 -10.81
C THR A 953 48.57 -44.13 -12.13
N GLY A 954 47.27 -43.96 -12.39
CA GLY A 954 46.72 -43.47 -13.65
C GLY A 954 45.25 -43.85 -13.80
N PHE A 955 44.69 -43.59 -14.98
CA PHE A 955 43.30 -43.91 -15.29
C PHE A 955 43.23 -44.91 -16.45
N GLY A 956 42.37 -45.92 -16.29
CA GLY A 956 42.11 -46.97 -17.24
C GLY A 956 40.93 -46.65 -18.16
N THR A 957 40.20 -47.70 -18.55
CA THR A 957 39.07 -47.60 -19.47
C THR A 957 37.89 -46.84 -18.86
N THR A 958 37.16 -46.09 -19.69
CA THR A 958 35.85 -45.53 -19.31
C THR A 958 34.76 -46.54 -19.62
N VAL A 959 34.04 -47.00 -18.60
CA VAL A 959 32.84 -47.84 -18.75
C VAL A 959 31.60 -46.94 -18.90
N VAL A 960 30.68 -47.28 -19.80
CA VAL A 960 29.48 -46.48 -20.10
C VAL A 960 28.25 -47.37 -20.06
N SER A 961 27.17 -46.88 -19.47
CA SER A 961 25.90 -47.62 -19.41
C SER A 961 25.19 -47.69 -20.76
N ALA A 962 24.27 -48.65 -20.89
CA ALA A 962 23.15 -48.54 -21.81
C ALA A 962 22.30 -47.27 -21.49
N LEU A 963 21.25 -47.01 -22.27
CA LEU A 963 20.34 -45.90 -21.95
C LEU A 963 19.78 -46.09 -20.54
N ALA A 964 20.03 -45.09 -19.69
CA ALA A 964 19.65 -45.09 -18.30
C ALA A 964 19.16 -43.69 -17.95
N ASP A 965 17.85 -43.57 -17.68
CA ASP A 965 17.28 -42.33 -17.16
C ASP A 965 18.08 -41.86 -15.93
N TRP A 966 18.22 -40.55 -15.78
CA TRP A 966 19.01 -39.97 -14.69
C TRP A 966 18.23 -39.81 -13.38
N GLY A 967 16.91 -39.96 -13.41
CA GLY A 967 16.04 -39.78 -12.27
C GLY A 967 15.94 -38.33 -11.81
N GLN A 968 15.19 -38.16 -10.71
CA GLN A 968 14.92 -36.86 -10.11
C GLN A 968 16.20 -36.23 -9.56
N PRO A 969 16.47 -34.94 -9.84
CA PRO A 969 17.62 -34.22 -9.29
C PRO A 969 17.67 -34.33 -7.77
N GLY A 970 18.84 -34.63 -7.19
CA GLY A 970 19.05 -34.75 -5.73
C GLY A 970 18.54 -36.05 -5.10
N SER A 971 18.12 -37.04 -5.89
CA SER A 971 17.81 -38.40 -5.42
C SER A 971 18.88 -39.43 -5.79
N ARG A 972 19.90 -38.99 -6.54
CA ARG A 972 20.88 -39.83 -7.19
C ARG A 972 22.02 -40.14 -6.24
N SER A 973 22.52 -41.37 -6.25
CA SER A 973 23.70 -41.78 -5.50
C SER A 973 24.46 -42.86 -6.25
N TRP A 974 25.77 -42.93 -5.98
CA TRP A 974 26.62 -44.06 -6.33
C TRP A 974 26.88 -44.81 -5.03
N THR A 975 26.24 -45.96 -4.86
CA THR A 975 26.18 -46.65 -3.57
C THR A 975 25.99 -48.13 -3.76
N ASP A 976 26.54 -48.95 -2.87
CA ASP A 976 26.40 -50.41 -2.93
C ASP A 976 25.02 -50.82 -2.42
N VAL A 977 24.11 -51.16 -3.34
CA VAL A 977 22.71 -51.49 -3.00
C VAL A 977 22.51 -53.00 -2.83
N ASP A 978 23.43 -53.82 -3.32
CA ASP A 978 23.36 -55.27 -3.29
C ASP A 978 24.44 -55.96 -2.45
N ALA A 979 25.29 -55.17 -1.79
CA ALA A 979 26.40 -55.57 -0.93
C ALA A 979 27.47 -56.40 -1.66
N ASP A 980 27.68 -56.14 -2.95
CA ASP A 980 28.66 -56.85 -3.77
C ASP A 980 30.06 -56.18 -3.77
N GLY A 981 30.20 -55.08 -3.03
CA GLY A 981 31.41 -54.28 -2.88
C GLY A 981 31.61 -53.24 -3.98
N LYS A 982 30.64 -53.02 -4.86
CA LYS A 982 30.71 -52.04 -5.96
C LYS A 982 29.62 -50.98 -5.79
N ALA A 983 29.93 -49.76 -6.17
CA ALA A 983 28.95 -48.68 -6.17
C ALA A 983 28.01 -48.77 -7.39
N ASP A 984 26.71 -48.82 -7.11
CA ASP A 984 25.63 -48.85 -8.09
C ASP A 984 25.03 -47.46 -8.33
N PHE A 985 24.49 -47.22 -9.53
CA PHE A 985 23.84 -45.94 -9.82
C PHE A 985 22.35 -45.96 -9.44
N CYS A 986 22.07 -45.48 -8.22
CA CYS A 986 20.75 -45.44 -7.62
C CYS A 986 20.06 -44.08 -7.76
N ARG A 987 18.74 -44.06 -7.98
CA ARG A 987 17.92 -42.84 -8.06
C ARG A 987 16.43 -43.09 -7.87
N VAL A 988 15.67 -42.01 -7.76
CA VAL A 988 14.20 -42.03 -7.89
C VAL A 988 13.79 -41.68 -9.33
N ARG A 989 12.92 -42.50 -9.93
CA ARG A 989 12.23 -42.27 -11.20
C ARG A 989 10.76 -41.90 -10.98
N GLY A 990 10.07 -41.48 -12.03
CA GLY A 990 8.65 -41.11 -12.01
C GLY A 990 8.43 -39.59 -12.04
N THR A 991 7.21 -39.17 -12.32
CA THR A 991 6.82 -37.75 -12.50
C THR A 991 5.87 -37.24 -11.43
N VAL A 992 5.20 -38.15 -10.72
CA VAL A 992 4.17 -37.86 -9.72
C VAL A 992 4.46 -38.67 -8.45
N ASN A 993 4.73 -37.94 -7.36
CA ASN A 993 4.95 -38.53 -6.04
C ASN A 993 3.86 -39.56 -5.67
N HIS A 994 4.24 -40.66 -5.01
CA HIS A 994 3.39 -41.81 -4.65
C HIS A 994 2.72 -42.60 -5.80
N THR A 995 2.58 -42.02 -6.99
CA THR A 995 1.73 -42.59 -8.06
C THR A 995 2.55 -43.39 -9.06
N ASP A 996 3.66 -42.83 -9.54
CA ASP A 996 4.58 -43.49 -10.46
C ASP A 996 6.04 -43.39 -10.00
N ALA A 997 6.27 -42.77 -8.84
CA ALA A 997 7.60 -42.63 -8.27
C ALA A 997 8.16 -43.98 -7.81
N LYS A 998 9.37 -44.34 -8.26
CA LYS A 998 10.03 -45.63 -7.98
C LYS A 998 11.51 -45.45 -7.70
N LEU A 999 12.05 -46.23 -6.78
CA LEU A 999 13.50 -46.41 -6.63
C LEU A 999 14.02 -47.26 -7.77
N SER A 1000 15.18 -46.90 -8.29
CA SER A 1000 15.77 -47.52 -9.47
C SER A 1000 17.30 -47.47 -9.37
N CYS A 1001 17.93 -48.64 -9.29
CA CYS A 1001 19.37 -48.80 -9.17
C CYS A 1001 19.92 -49.61 -10.33
N LEU A 1002 20.83 -49.01 -11.09
CA LEU A 1002 21.55 -49.69 -12.16
C LEU A 1002 22.80 -50.33 -11.56
N LEU A 1003 22.81 -51.66 -11.47
CA LEU A 1003 23.87 -52.40 -10.79
C LEU A 1003 25.19 -52.34 -11.56
N SER A 1004 26.30 -52.14 -10.86
CA SER A 1004 27.62 -52.26 -11.46
C SER A 1004 28.01 -53.73 -11.62
N THR A 1005 28.73 -54.03 -12.70
CA THR A 1005 29.35 -55.35 -12.92
C THR A 1005 30.87 -55.30 -12.80
N GLY A 1006 31.41 -54.12 -12.45
CA GLY A 1006 32.83 -53.79 -12.40
C GLY A 1006 33.52 -53.57 -13.75
N SER A 1007 32.93 -54.06 -14.85
CA SER A 1007 33.40 -53.77 -16.22
C SER A 1007 32.34 -53.07 -17.08
N GLY A 1008 31.19 -52.73 -16.48
CA GLY A 1008 30.03 -52.14 -17.13
C GLY A 1008 28.84 -52.13 -16.17
N PHE A 1009 27.63 -51.97 -16.71
CA PHE A 1009 26.40 -51.89 -15.93
C PHE A 1009 25.42 -53.01 -16.31
N GLY A 1010 24.86 -53.66 -15.29
CA GLY A 1010 23.96 -54.81 -15.40
C GLY A 1010 22.48 -54.43 -15.40
N SER A 1011 21.65 -55.33 -14.89
CA SER A 1011 20.20 -55.13 -14.77
C SER A 1011 19.86 -54.05 -13.75
N GLU A 1012 18.67 -53.47 -13.92
CA GLU A 1012 18.15 -52.46 -13.01
C GLU A 1012 17.26 -53.07 -11.93
N VAL A 1013 17.56 -52.75 -10.67
CA VAL A 1013 16.74 -53.11 -9.50
C VAL A 1013 15.75 -51.99 -9.25
N THR A 1014 14.46 -52.32 -9.11
CA THR A 1014 13.40 -51.32 -8.92
C THR A 1014 12.47 -51.65 -7.76
N SER A 1015 11.95 -50.62 -7.08
CA SER A 1015 10.90 -50.77 -6.08
C SER A 1015 9.48 -50.79 -6.70
N GLY A 1016 8.48 -51.11 -5.87
CA GLY A 1016 7.11 -50.65 -6.11
C GLY A 1016 6.99 -49.12 -6.04
N ASN A 1017 5.77 -48.60 -6.11
CA ASN A 1017 5.56 -47.16 -5.97
C ASN A 1017 5.97 -46.69 -4.57
N VAL A 1018 6.71 -45.60 -4.51
CA VAL A 1018 7.19 -45.00 -3.27
C VAL A 1018 6.80 -43.53 -3.23
N ASP A 1019 6.67 -42.99 -2.03
CA ASP A 1019 6.84 -41.55 -1.87
C ASP A 1019 8.33 -41.22 -2.04
N TRP A 1020 8.68 -40.09 -2.65
CA TRP A 1020 10.09 -39.70 -2.77
C TRP A 1020 10.56 -38.80 -1.62
N GLY A 1021 9.66 -38.51 -0.66
CA GLY A 1021 9.86 -37.63 0.49
C GLY A 1021 10.16 -36.17 0.16
N PHE A 1022 10.49 -35.39 1.18
CA PHE A 1022 11.00 -34.03 1.00
C PHE A 1022 12.39 -34.05 0.37
N HIS A 1023 12.69 -33.04 -0.45
CA HIS A 1023 13.99 -32.90 -1.10
C HIS A 1023 15.14 -32.81 -0.10
N THR A 1024 14.98 -32.02 0.97
CA THR A 1024 15.95 -31.94 2.07
C THR A 1024 15.76 -33.12 3.01
N GLY A 1025 16.82 -33.88 3.24
CA GLY A 1025 16.82 -35.03 4.14
C GLY A 1025 16.39 -36.37 3.56
N ARG A 1026 16.34 -36.48 2.23
CA ARG A 1026 16.45 -37.78 1.56
C ARG A 1026 17.91 -38.13 1.29
N GLY A 1027 18.22 -39.41 1.33
CA GLY A 1027 19.57 -39.92 1.14
C GLY A 1027 19.57 -41.43 1.00
N TRP A 1028 20.74 -41.95 0.63
CA TRP A 1028 21.00 -43.38 0.57
C TRP A 1028 21.94 -43.71 1.72
N ALA A 1029 21.51 -44.57 2.64
CA ALA A 1029 22.30 -44.98 3.79
C ALA A 1029 21.86 -46.36 4.28
N ASP A 1030 22.79 -47.18 4.78
CA ASP A 1030 22.45 -48.43 5.45
C ASP A 1030 21.91 -48.12 6.86
N VAL A 1031 20.59 -48.15 7.02
CA VAL A 1031 19.97 -47.88 8.33
C VAL A 1031 19.70 -49.15 9.10
N ASN A 1032 19.92 -50.33 8.50
CA ASN A 1032 19.59 -51.60 9.11
C ASN A 1032 20.82 -52.47 9.46
N GLY A 1033 21.98 -52.07 8.97
CA GLY A 1033 23.28 -52.68 9.25
C GLY A 1033 23.53 -53.98 8.49
N ASP A 1034 22.80 -54.22 7.38
CA ASP A 1034 22.97 -55.42 6.57
C ASP A 1034 24.01 -55.28 5.45
N GLY A 1035 24.69 -54.13 5.38
CA GLY A 1035 25.70 -53.81 4.39
C GLY A 1035 25.13 -53.35 3.06
N ARG A 1036 23.80 -53.22 2.92
CA ARG A 1036 23.15 -52.70 1.73
C ARG A 1036 22.64 -51.29 1.98
N THR A 1037 22.75 -50.44 0.98
CA THR A 1037 22.28 -49.07 1.12
C THR A 1037 20.76 -48.97 0.96
N ASP A 1038 20.09 -48.35 1.93
CA ASP A 1038 18.65 -48.11 1.93
C ASP A 1038 18.29 -46.72 1.43
N TYR A 1039 17.09 -46.52 0.87
CA TYR A 1039 16.63 -45.19 0.49
C TYR A 1039 15.77 -44.57 1.59
N CYS A 1040 16.34 -43.57 2.24
CA CYS A 1040 15.77 -42.90 3.39
C CYS A 1040 15.32 -41.49 3.05
N ARG A 1041 14.20 -41.06 3.62
CA ARG A 1041 13.60 -39.75 3.35
C ARG A 1041 12.72 -39.26 4.48
N ARG A 1042 12.51 -37.96 4.51
CA ARG A 1042 11.49 -37.35 5.36
C ARG A 1042 10.13 -37.41 4.68
N VAL A 1043 9.11 -37.72 5.47
CA VAL A 1043 7.72 -37.81 5.02
C VAL A 1043 6.80 -37.14 6.04
N GLY A 1044 5.58 -36.78 5.63
CA GLY A 1044 4.65 -36.02 6.47
C GLY A 1044 4.00 -34.84 5.74
N GLY A 1045 2.77 -34.47 6.12
CA GLY A 1045 1.99 -33.42 5.46
C GLY A 1045 1.87 -32.10 6.25
N SER A 1046 2.33 -32.05 7.50
CA SER A 1046 2.20 -30.88 8.38
C SER A 1046 3.34 -30.81 9.41
N VAL A 1047 3.44 -29.68 10.11
CA VAL A 1047 4.43 -29.51 11.19
C VAL A 1047 4.27 -30.49 12.37
N THR A 1048 3.13 -31.19 12.44
CA THR A 1048 2.77 -32.12 13.51
C THR A 1048 2.84 -33.60 13.10
N ASP A 1049 3.14 -33.92 11.84
CA ASP A 1049 3.27 -35.30 11.31
C ASP A 1049 4.61 -35.49 10.58
N THR A 1050 5.71 -34.96 11.12
CA THR A 1050 7.04 -35.19 10.55
C THR A 1050 7.58 -36.53 10.96
N ARG A 1051 8.04 -37.33 10.01
CA ARG A 1051 8.69 -38.62 10.27
C ARG A 1051 9.77 -38.84 9.24
N VAL A 1052 10.67 -39.75 9.54
CA VAL A 1052 11.55 -40.34 8.54
C VAL A 1052 11.05 -41.71 8.15
N SER A 1053 11.30 -42.08 6.89
CA SER A 1053 10.94 -43.38 6.33
C SER A 1053 12.06 -43.88 5.42
N CYS A 1054 12.46 -45.14 5.60
CA CYS A 1054 13.50 -45.79 4.82
C CYS A 1054 12.97 -47.04 4.14
N SER A 1055 13.12 -47.13 2.83
CA SER A 1055 12.84 -48.33 2.04
C SER A 1055 14.11 -49.17 1.96
N GLY A 1056 14.12 -50.28 2.70
CA GLY A 1056 15.30 -51.14 2.80
C GLY A 1056 15.62 -51.89 1.51
N SER A 1057 16.89 -51.99 1.14
CA SER A 1057 17.30 -52.81 -0.02
C SER A 1057 17.24 -54.31 0.33
N THR A 1058 16.87 -55.13 -0.64
CA THR A 1058 17.01 -56.60 -0.55
C THR A 1058 18.09 -57.14 -1.48
N GLY A 1059 18.86 -56.25 -2.13
CA GLY A 1059 19.84 -56.54 -3.18
C GLY A 1059 19.25 -56.92 -4.54
N SER A 1060 18.00 -57.33 -4.59
CA SER A 1060 17.26 -57.61 -5.84
C SER A 1060 15.94 -56.83 -5.95
N GLY A 1061 15.65 -55.99 -4.96
CA GLY A 1061 14.44 -55.18 -4.85
C GLY A 1061 14.49 -54.30 -3.60
N PHE A 1062 13.34 -53.80 -3.19
CA PHE A 1062 13.20 -53.00 -1.96
C PHE A 1062 12.06 -53.55 -1.09
N ALA A 1063 12.29 -53.60 0.21
CA ALA A 1063 11.33 -54.01 1.23
C ALA A 1063 10.34 -52.88 1.55
N ALA A 1064 9.32 -53.21 2.34
CA ALA A 1064 8.41 -52.21 2.91
C ALA A 1064 9.19 -51.22 3.78
N SER A 1065 8.78 -49.95 3.75
CA SER A 1065 9.53 -48.93 4.48
C SER A 1065 9.39 -49.07 5.99
N ILE A 1066 10.50 -48.93 6.71
CA ILE A 1066 10.49 -48.63 8.15
C ILE A 1066 10.27 -47.13 8.34
N ALA A 1067 9.62 -46.72 9.43
CA ALA A 1067 9.36 -45.31 9.72
C ALA A 1067 9.56 -44.97 11.20
N SER A 1068 9.97 -43.74 11.48
CA SER A 1068 10.04 -43.22 12.84
C SER A 1068 8.67 -42.84 13.39
N GLY A 1069 8.60 -42.62 14.70
CA GLY A 1069 7.56 -41.78 15.29
C GLY A 1069 7.65 -40.32 14.82
N VAL A 1070 6.79 -39.46 15.36
CA VAL A 1070 6.82 -38.03 15.04
C VAL A 1070 8.11 -37.40 15.57
N LEU A 1071 8.84 -36.69 14.71
CA LEU A 1071 10.07 -35.99 15.00
C LEU A 1071 9.90 -34.47 14.83
N GLU A 1072 10.74 -33.70 15.50
CA GLU A 1072 10.88 -32.27 15.20
C GLU A 1072 11.53 -32.07 13.82
N TRP A 1073 11.14 -31.01 13.09
CA TRP A 1073 11.65 -30.75 11.74
C TRP A 1073 13.16 -30.47 11.69
N GLY A 1074 13.77 -30.18 12.84
CA GLY A 1074 15.03 -29.45 12.89
C GLY A 1074 14.87 -28.05 12.28
N HIS A 1075 15.97 -27.31 12.17
CA HIS A 1075 15.95 -26.06 11.43
C HIS A 1075 15.56 -26.35 9.98
N ALA A 1076 14.47 -25.71 9.51
CA ALA A 1076 14.06 -25.79 8.12
C ALA A 1076 15.09 -25.04 7.26
N ASP A 1077 15.57 -25.70 6.21
CA ASP A 1077 16.36 -25.08 5.15
C ASP A 1077 15.48 -24.14 4.32
#